data_AF-A0A674F4N2-F1
#
_entry.id   AF-A0A674F4N2-F1
#
_cell.length_a   1.000
_cell.length_b   1.000
_cell.length_c   1.000
_cell.angle_alpha   90.00
_cell.angle_beta   90.00
_cell.angle_gamma   90.00
#
_symmetry.space_group_name_H-M   'P 1'
#
loop_
_entity.id
_entity.type
_entity.pdbx_description
1 polymer ?
#
loop_
_entity_poly.entity_id
_entity_poly.type
_entity_poly.pdbx_seq_one_letter_code
_entity_poly.pdbx_strand_id
1 'polypeptide(L)'
;MLSLLTKNAVDRKRTFLFLLSLLPFKNNGGHCVDKFLYHLRLSDENLIDVSERFRREMDKGLGRDSNPTAAVKMLPTFVRSTPDGTEKGDFLALDLGGTNFRVLLVKVSDNGKQKVEMENQIYAISEELMRGSGEELFDHIAECLANFLEKLGIKNQKLPLGFTFSFPCQQTKLDESILVSWTKGFKSHGVEGRNVVSLLRKAIIKRGDFDIDIVSVINDTVGTMMTCGYDDHHCEIGLIVGTGTNACYMEEMRHLELVEGDEGRMCVNMEWGAFGDDGALDDLRTDFDQDIDAGSLNPGKQLFEKMISGMYMGELVRLILVKMAKEDLVFQGHTTPDLVTNGQLQTSFVSAIENDKLEGLVSAEKMLRGLGLDPSVEDCVATRRVCQVVSTRAAHLCAATLAAVLRQIRDNKAAERLRTTIGVDGSVYKNHPQFARRLHKMVRRLVPDCDVRFLRSEDGSGKGAAMVTAVAFRLAIQHAGRQRILDALRLSQEQLLDVKRRMGEEMNRGLAKESHDQATVKMLPTFVRSMPDGTESGEFLALDLGGTNFRVLLVRVRRGKRRSVEMHNKIYAIPQEAMQGTGEELFDHIVHCIADFLEYMGMKGASLPLGFTFSFPCHQSKLDQGILLKWTKGFKATGCEGEDVVTLLKDAIYRREEFDLDVVAVVNDTVGTMMTCGYEDPLCEVGLIVGTGTNVCYMEEMQNMELVDGSEGKMCVNMEWGAFGDHGELDDFSTDFDKAVDEHSANPGKQTYEKMISGMYLGEIVRNVLLEFTTKGLLFRGKLSERLKTRGIFETKFLSQIESDRLALRQVRSILQHLGLTSSTCDDSILVKEVCSVVACRAAQLCGAGLAAVVDKIRQNRNLPELKITVGVDGTLYKLHPHFSNFMHETVRDLAPQCKVTFIQSEDGSGKGAALITAVACRIRDAGQC
;
A
#
# COMPACT_ATOMS: atom_id res chain seq x y z
N MET A 1 -76.55 15.43 25.07
CA MET A 1 -75.47 15.51 26.09
C MET A 1 -74.05 15.54 25.50
N LEU A 2 -73.76 14.92 24.35
CA LEU A 2 -72.42 14.98 23.75
C LEU A 2 -72.03 16.33 23.10
N SER A 3 -72.97 17.22 22.75
CA SER A 3 -72.65 18.54 22.18
C SER A 3 -72.33 19.64 23.21
N LEU A 4 -72.59 19.39 24.50
CA LEU A 4 -72.23 20.30 25.60
C LEU A 4 -70.80 20.04 26.13
N LEU A 5 -70.25 18.85 25.93
CA LEU A 5 -68.87 18.51 26.35
C LEU A 5 -67.81 19.05 25.39
N THR A 6 -68.11 19.13 24.09
CA THR A 6 -67.19 19.67 23.08
C THR A 6 -67.10 21.19 23.08
N LYS A 7 -68.18 21.91 23.44
CA LYS A 7 -68.12 23.38 23.66
C LYS A 7 -67.25 23.76 24.87
N ASN A 8 -67.33 23.00 25.97
CA ASN A 8 -66.52 23.25 27.17
C ASN A 8 -65.00 23.06 26.96
N ALA A 9 -64.57 22.17 26.07
CA ALA A 9 -63.15 21.97 25.76
C ALA A 9 -62.57 23.09 24.86
N VAL A 10 -63.35 23.58 23.89
CA VAL A 10 -62.95 24.66 22.98
C VAL A 10 -62.96 26.02 23.69
N ASP A 11 -63.95 26.27 24.57
CA ASP A 11 -63.96 27.48 25.41
C ASP A 11 -62.86 27.46 26.46
N ARG A 12 -62.51 26.31 27.07
CA ARG A 12 -61.34 26.23 27.98
C ARG A 12 -60.03 26.49 27.25
N LYS A 13 -59.85 25.99 26.02
CA LYS A 13 -58.63 26.23 25.23
C LYS A 13 -58.47 27.71 24.85
N ARG A 14 -59.57 28.38 24.47
CA ARG A 14 -59.58 29.83 24.20
C ARG A 14 -59.41 30.67 25.47
N THR A 15 -60.02 30.26 26.58
CA THR A 15 -59.92 30.95 27.88
C THR A 15 -58.52 30.81 28.46
N PHE A 16 -57.88 29.65 28.33
CA PHE A 16 -56.49 29.42 28.72
C PHE A 16 -55.51 30.28 27.90
N LEU A 17 -55.68 30.32 26.57
CA LEU A 17 -54.89 31.17 25.67
C LEU A 17 -55.10 32.67 25.94
N PHE A 18 -56.33 33.08 26.29
CA PHE A 18 -56.67 34.48 26.60
C PHE A 18 -56.13 34.92 27.97
N LEU A 19 -56.22 34.07 29.00
CA LEU A 19 -55.63 34.31 30.33
C LEU A 19 -54.10 34.41 30.28
N LEU A 20 -53.44 33.62 29.43
CA LEU A 20 -52.00 33.71 29.17
C LEU A 20 -51.55 35.03 28.55
N SER A 21 -52.45 35.72 27.81
CA SER A 21 -52.16 37.00 27.16
C SER A 21 -52.32 38.24 28.07
N LEU A 22 -52.93 38.07 29.25
CA LEU A 22 -53.33 39.16 30.15
C LEU A 22 -52.56 39.20 31.49
N LEU A 23 -51.70 38.22 31.79
CA LEU A 23 -50.94 38.17 33.04
C LEU A 23 -49.64 38.98 32.97
N PRO A 24 -49.41 39.94 33.89
CA PRO A 24 -48.08 40.51 34.10
C PRO A 24 -47.19 39.44 34.73
N PHE A 25 -46.25 38.89 33.95
CA PHE A 25 -45.30 37.86 34.39
C PHE A 25 -44.44 38.36 35.56
N LYS A 26 -44.80 38.01 36.81
CA LYS A 26 -43.81 37.96 37.90
C LYS A 26 -42.94 36.72 37.68
N ASN A 27 -41.66 36.95 37.44
CA ASN A 27 -40.66 35.98 36.98
C ASN A 27 -40.26 34.88 38.01
N ASN A 28 -41.08 34.57 39.01
CA ASN A 28 -40.65 33.79 40.18
C ASN A 28 -40.44 32.28 39.90
N GLY A 29 -41.28 31.64 39.08
CA GLY A 29 -41.17 30.19 38.83
C GLY A 29 -39.88 29.77 38.11
N GLY A 30 -39.42 30.56 37.14
CA GLY A 30 -38.18 30.29 36.39
C GLY A 30 -36.91 30.43 37.23
N HIS A 31 -36.87 31.41 38.14
CA HIS A 31 -35.73 31.60 39.05
C HIS A 31 -35.59 30.46 40.08
N CYS A 32 -36.70 29.84 40.50
CA CYS A 32 -36.69 28.71 41.42
C CYS A 32 -36.12 27.44 40.76
N VAL A 33 -36.56 27.11 39.54
CA VAL A 33 -36.03 25.98 38.75
C VAL A 33 -34.54 26.15 38.46
N ASP A 34 -34.13 27.37 38.10
CA ASP A 34 -32.75 27.69 37.77
C ASP A 34 -31.78 27.54 38.95
N LYS A 35 -32.25 27.82 40.17
CA LYS A 35 -31.49 27.61 41.40
C LYS A 35 -31.43 26.13 41.77
N PHE A 36 -32.57 25.42 41.65
CA PHE A 36 -32.65 23.98 41.93
C PHE A 36 -31.76 23.15 40.98
N LEU A 37 -31.71 23.53 39.70
CA LEU A 37 -30.92 22.86 38.67
C LEU A 37 -29.56 23.54 38.39
N TYR A 38 -29.03 24.30 39.35
CA TYR A 38 -27.78 25.03 39.17
C TYR A 38 -26.64 24.11 38.70
N HIS A 39 -26.52 22.91 39.28
CA HIS A 39 -25.48 21.93 38.94
C HIS A 39 -25.59 21.36 37.51
N LEU A 40 -26.75 21.46 36.86
CA LEU A 40 -26.93 21.04 35.46
C LEU A 40 -26.52 22.15 34.46
N ARG A 41 -26.26 23.37 34.94
CA ARG A 41 -25.97 24.54 34.10
C ARG A 41 -24.47 24.77 34.01
N LEU A 42 -23.86 24.18 32.99
CA LEU A 42 -22.42 24.26 32.76
C LEU A 42 -22.01 25.63 32.22
N SER A 43 -21.00 26.24 32.85
CA SER A 43 -20.32 27.45 32.37
C SER A 43 -19.40 27.12 31.19
N ASP A 44 -18.96 28.15 30.47
CA ASP A 44 -17.94 27.98 29.43
C ASP A 44 -16.65 27.37 30.00
N GLU A 45 -16.24 27.76 31.21
CA GLU A 45 -15.07 27.22 31.91
C GLU A 45 -15.20 25.72 32.15
N ASN A 46 -16.36 25.26 32.65
CA ASN A 46 -16.62 23.83 32.82
C ASN A 46 -16.55 23.09 31.47
N LEU A 47 -17.06 23.68 30.40
CA LEU A 47 -17.07 23.04 29.07
C LEU A 47 -15.67 23.00 28.44
N ILE A 48 -14.84 24.01 28.68
CA ILE A 48 -13.43 24.00 28.26
C ILE A 48 -12.67 22.91 29.02
N ASP A 49 -12.87 22.80 30.34
CA ASP A 49 -12.26 21.74 31.14
C ASP A 49 -12.71 20.34 30.68
N VAL A 50 -14.01 20.13 30.43
CA VAL A 50 -14.52 18.88 29.82
C VAL A 50 -13.83 18.58 28.48
N SER A 51 -13.63 19.60 27.65
CA SER A 51 -12.91 19.46 26.37
C SER A 51 -11.46 19.00 26.57
N GLU A 52 -10.76 19.56 27.56
CA GLU A 52 -9.38 19.20 27.90
C GLU A 52 -9.26 17.82 28.55
N ARG A 53 -10.20 17.44 29.42
CA ARG A 53 -10.31 16.07 29.95
C ARG A 53 -10.53 15.07 28.82
N PHE A 54 -11.46 15.36 27.90
CA PHE A 54 -11.73 14.47 26.78
C PHE A 54 -10.55 14.35 25.82
N ARG A 55 -9.82 15.45 25.57
CA ARG A 55 -8.57 15.43 24.79
C ARG A 55 -7.56 14.44 25.36
N ARG A 56 -7.36 14.44 26.69
CA ARG A 56 -6.48 13.50 27.38
C ARG A 56 -6.95 12.05 27.26
N GLU A 57 -8.27 11.82 27.31
CA GLU A 57 -8.83 10.47 27.09
C GLU A 57 -8.65 9.98 25.66
N MET A 58 -8.72 10.87 24.65
CA MET A 58 -8.36 10.52 23.28
C MET A 58 -6.90 10.06 23.18
N ASP A 59 -5.97 10.82 23.76
CA ASP A 59 -4.54 10.48 23.73
C ASP A 59 -4.28 9.13 24.44
N LYS A 60 -4.92 8.89 25.59
CA LYS A 60 -4.86 7.60 26.29
C LYS A 60 -5.41 6.45 25.44
N GLY A 61 -6.51 6.66 24.73
CA GLY A 61 -7.13 5.65 23.88
C GLY A 61 -6.29 5.32 22.64
N LEU A 62 -5.55 6.28 22.10
CA LEU A 62 -4.68 6.08 20.93
C LEU A 62 -3.35 5.39 21.29
N GLY A 63 -2.83 5.61 22.50
CA GLY A 63 -1.56 5.05 22.97
C GLY A 63 -1.63 3.55 23.28
N ARG A 64 -0.63 2.79 22.84
CA ARG A 64 -0.59 1.32 22.97
C ARG A 64 -0.61 0.86 24.43
N ASP A 65 0.16 1.52 25.28
CA ASP A 65 0.31 1.14 26.69
C ASP A 65 -0.88 1.60 27.56
N SER A 66 -1.53 2.70 27.18
CA SER A 66 -2.65 3.30 27.93
C SER A 66 -4.02 2.77 27.50
N ASN A 67 -4.17 2.34 26.25
CA ASN A 67 -5.44 1.89 25.67
C ASN A 67 -6.18 0.81 26.51
N PRO A 68 -5.51 -0.23 27.07
CA PRO A 68 -6.20 -1.26 27.85
C PRO A 68 -7.03 -0.71 29.01
N THR A 69 -6.59 0.39 29.60
CA THR A 69 -7.25 1.06 30.73
C THR A 69 -8.05 2.31 30.36
N ALA A 70 -7.97 2.78 29.12
CA ALA A 70 -8.68 3.98 28.66
C ALA A 70 -10.20 3.75 28.65
N ALA A 71 -10.96 4.75 29.12
CA ALA A 71 -12.42 4.72 29.05
C ALA A 71 -12.91 4.98 27.62
N VAL A 72 -12.31 5.97 26.94
CA VAL A 72 -12.54 6.26 25.51
C VAL A 72 -11.63 5.35 24.68
N LYS A 73 -12.22 4.41 23.94
CA LYS A 73 -11.48 3.28 23.35
C LYS A 73 -10.71 3.60 22.07
N MET A 74 -11.10 4.64 21.34
CA MET A 74 -10.42 5.08 20.11
C MET A 74 -10.13 3.93 19.14
N LEU A 75 -11.18 3.16 18.82
CA LEU A 75 -11.11 1.92 18.06
C LEU A 75 -10.79 2.17 16.57
N PRO A 76 -9.73 1.54 16.03
CA PRO A 76 -9.44 1.59 14.59
C PRO A 76 -10.54 0.94 13.75
N THR A 77 -10.98 1.59 12.67
CA THR A 77 -12.10 1.08 11.84
C THR A 77 -11.67 0.49 10.52
N PHE A 78 -10.37 0.60 10.16
CA PHE A 78 -9.81 0.20 8.86
C PHE A 78 -10.37 0.98 7.64
N VAL A 79 -11.15 2.04 7.88
CA VAL A 79 -11.59 2.97 6.83
C VAL A 79 -10.55 4.08 6.69
N ARG A 80 -9.75 4.04 5.61
CA ARG A 80 -8.58 4.93 5.42
C ARG A 80 -8.88 6.24 4.67
N SER A 81 -10.05 6.36 4.05
CA SER A 81 -10.45 7.58 3.37
C SER A 81 -11.97 7.68 3.28
N THR A 82 -12.47 8.92 3.15
CA THR A 82 -13.82 9.18 2.66
C THR A 82 -13.95 8.80 1.17
N PRO A 83 -15.17 8.71 0.62
CA PRO A 83 -15.38 8.45 -0.79
C PRO A 83 -14.69 9.50 -1.68
N ASP A 84 -14.14 9.05 -2.82
CA ASP A 84 -13.41 9.91 -3.77
C ASP A 84 -14.16 10.13 -5.09
N GLY A 85 -15.35 9.54 -5.23
CA GLY A 85 -16.20 9.65 -6.41
C GLY A 85 -15.92 8.59 -7.48
N THR A 86 -14.96 7.69 -7.26
CA THR A 86 -14.69 6.55 -8.16
C THR A 86 -15.45 5.27 -7.78
N GLU A 87 -16.22 5.32 -6.69
CA GLU A 87 -17.07 4.22 -6.24
C GLU A 87 -18.18 3.93 -7.26
N LYS A 88 -18.38 2.66 -7.63
CA LYS A 88 -19.46 2.22 -8.52
C LYS A 88 -19.89 0.79 -8.26
N GLY A 89 -21.15 0.48 -8.54
CA GLY A 89 -21.73 -0.86 -8.40
C GLY A 89 -23.00 -0.89 -7.54
N ASP A 90 -23.51 -2.08 -7.33
CA ASP A 90 -24.71 -2.36 -6.55
C ASP A 90 -24.30 -3.07 -5.25
N PHE A 91 -24.76 -2.54 -4.12
CA PHE A 91 -24.32 -2.96 -2.80
C PHE A 91 -25.50 -3.15 -1.86
N LEU A 92 -25.44 -4.19 -1.04
CA LEU A 92 -26.34 -4.36 0.09
C LEU A 92 -25.77 -3.63 1.31
N ALA A 93 -26.64 -3.02 2.11
CA ALA A 93 -26.28 -2.48 3.41
C ALA A 93 -27.26 -2.93 4.48
N LEU A 94 -26.73 -3.36 5.63
CA LEU A 94 -27.49 -3.62 6.84
C LEU A 94 -27.26 -2.48 7.84
N ASP A 95 -28.30 -2.09 8.56
CA ASP A 95 -28.22 -1.07 9.61
C ASP A 95 -28.90 -1.54 10.88
N LEU A 96 -28.07 -1.88 11.88
CA LEU A 96 -28.48 -2.35 13.19
C LEU A 96 -27.87 -1.47 14.29
N GLY A 97 -28.73 -0.84 15.08
CA GLY A 97 -28.29 -0.01 16.21
C GLY A 97 -29.37 0.39 17.22
N GLY A 98 -30.64 0.12 16.93
CA GLY A 98 -31.78 0.44 17.78
C GLY A 98 -32.95 -0.52 17.52
N THR A 99 -34.18 -0.08 17.76
CA THR A 99 -35.39 -0.90 17.57
C THR A 99 -35.79 -1.09 16.10
N ASN A 100 -35.22 -0.29 15.19
CA ASN A 100 -35.44 -0.38 13.76
C ASN A 100 -34.20 -0.94 13.08
N PHE A 101 -34.30 -2.15 12.53
CA PHE A 101 -33.32 -2.73 11.64
C PHE A 101 -33.63 -2.33 10.20
N ARG A 102 -32.62 -1.94 9.41
CA ARG A 102 -32.83 -1.61 7.99
C ARG A 102 -31.99 -2.50 7.10
N VAL A 103 -32.59 -2.91 5.99
CA VAL A 103 -31.90 -3.52 4.85
C VAL A 103 -32.02 -2.57 3.68
N LEU A 104 -30.90 -2.28 3.02
CA LEU A 104 -30.84 -1.35 1.89
C LEU A 104 -30.16 -2.01 0.69
N LEU A 105 -30.63 -1.68 -0.51
CA LEU A 105 -29.92 -1.83 -1.77
C LEU A 105 -29.49 -0.44 -2.23
N VAL A 106 -28.19 -0.24 -2.41
CA VAL A 106 -27.59 1.03 -2.81
C VAL A 106 -26.91 0.84 -4.16
N LYS A 107 -27.34 1.59 -5.17
CA LYS A 107 -26.78 1.57 -6.52
C LYS A 107 -26.00 2.86 -6.77
N VAL A 108 -24.72 2.73 -7.04
CA VAL A 108 -23.80 3.84 -7.29
C VAL A 108 -23.42 3.85 -8.77
N SER A 109 -23.87 4.88 -9.49
CA SER A 109 -23.76 4.96 -10.95
C SER A 109 -22.43 5.52 -11.46
N ASP A 110 -21.93 4.99 -12.59
CA ASP A 110 -20.63 5.31 -13.23
C ASP A 110 -20.65 6.58 -14.12
N ASN A 111 -21.75 7.31 -14.15
CA ASN A 111 -22.05 8.30 -15.20
C ASN A 111 -21.59 9.74 -14.86
N GLY A 112 -20.65 9.91 -13.93
CA GLY A 112 -20.07 11.21 -13.57
C GLY A 112 -21.04 12.20 -12.91
N LYS A 113 -22.30 11.79 -12.66
CA LYS A 113 -23.35 12.60 -12.02
C LYS A 113 -23.51 12.32 -10.52
N GLN A 114 -22.72 11.40 -9.95
CA GLN A 114 -22.76 11.01 -8.53
C GLN A 114 -24.19 10.71 -8.01
N LYS A 115 -25.03 10.10 -8.86
CA LYS A 115 -26.40 9.76 -8.46
C LYS A 115 -26.39 8.40 -7.76
N VAL A 116 -26.78 8.41 -6.48
CA VAL A 116 -26.99 7.21 -5.67
C VAL A 116 -28.49 6.90 -5.65
N GLU A 117 -28.86 5.69 -6.06
CA GLU A 117 -30.25 5.20 -5.96
C GLU A 117 -30.35 4.21 -4.81
N MET A 118 -31.37 4.35 -3.96
CA MET A 118 -31.52 3.53 -2.77
C MET A 118 -32.94 3.00 -2.63
N GLU A 119 -33.02 1.71 -2.35
CA GLU A 119 -34.23 1.04 -1.91
C GLU A 119 -33.98 0.51 -0.49
N ASN A 120 -34.92 0.71 0.43
CA ASN A 120 -34.76 0.23 1.80
C ASN A 120 -36.05 -0.37 2.36
N GLN A 121 -35.89 -1.22 3.36
CA GLN A 121 -36.98 -1.76 4.15
C GLN A 121 -36.60 -1.76 5.63
N ILE A 122 -37.56 -1.36 6.47
CA ILE A 122 -37.41 -1.33 7.93
C ILE A 122 -38.11 -2.56 8.51
N TYR A 123 -37.41 -3.25 9.40
CA TYR A 123 -37.89 -4.38 10.18
C TYR A 123 -37.81 -4.01 11.67
N ALA A 124 -38.90 -4.24 12.41
CA ALA A 124 -38.89 -4.04 13.85
C ALA A 124 -38.11 -5.18 14.53
N ILE A 125 -37.39 -4.84 15.60
CA ILE A 125 -36.81 -5.83 16.51
C ILE A 125 -37.54 -5.71 17.85
N SER A 126 -38.14 -6.82 18.31
CA SER A 126 -38.81 -6.87 19.61
C SER A 126 -37.81 -6.79 20.77
N GLU A 127 -38.24 -6.31 21.93
CA GLU A 127 -37.37 -6.33 23.13
C GLU A 127 -36.93 -7.75 23.51
N GLU A 128 -37.78 -8.75 23.25
CA GLU A 128 -37.47 -10.17 23.48
C GLU A 128 -36.26 -10.61 22.64
N LEU A 129 -36.19 -10.23 21.37
CA LEU A 129 -35.02 -10.53 20.53
C LEU A 129 -33.77 -9.73 20.96
N MET A 130 -33.94 -8.46 21.33
CA MET A 130 -32.84 -7.61 21.80
C MET A 130 -32.20 -8.11 23.09
N ARG A 131 -32.94 -8.89 23.91
CA ARG A 131 -32.50 -9.44 25.20
C ARG A 131 -32.42 -10.97 25.21
N GLY A 132 -32.74 -11.61 24.09
CA GLY A 132 -32.78 -13.06 23.90
C GLY A 132 -31.41 -13.67 23.58
N SER A 133 -31.38 -14.74 22.79
CA SER A 133 -30.11 -15.33 22.35
C SER A 133 -29.52 -14.61 21.15
N GLY A 134 -28.19 -14.61 21.04
CA GLY A 134 -27.50 -14.16 19.84
C GLY A 134 -27.92 -14.94 18.60
N GLU A 135 -28.16 -16.24 18.73
CA GLU A 135 -28.60 -17.09 17.61
C GLU A 135 -29.94 -16.61 17.04
N GLU A 136 -30.95 -16.39 17.89
CA GLU A 136 -32.26 -15.87 17.45
C GLU A 136 -32.15 -14.48 16.82
N LEU A 137 -31.30 -13.60 17.36
CA LEU A 137 -31.07 -12.27 16.79
C LEU A 137 -30.50 -12.36 15.36
N PHE A 138 -29.46 -13.17 15.15
CA PHE A 138 -28.82 -13.29 13.84
C PHE A 138 -29.66 -14.10 12.84
N ASP A 139 -30.46 -15.08 13.32
CA ASP A 139 -31.45 -15.77 12.49
C ASP A 139 -32.53 -14.80 12.01
N HIS A 140 -33.03 -13.89 12.88
CA HIS A 140 -33.98 -12.84 12.50
C HIS A 140 -33.39 -11.87 11.47
N ILE A 141 -32.12 -11.47 11.64
CA ILE A 141 -31.41 -10.61 10.66
C ILE A 141 -31.31 -11.33 9.30
N ALA A 142 -30.94 -12.61 9.29
CA ALA A 142 -30.85 -13.40 8.08
C ALA A 142 -32.22 -13.57 7.40
N GLU A 143 -33.29 -13.76 8.17
CA GLU A 143 -34.67 -13.81 7.65
C GLU A 143 -35.11 -12.49 7.02
N CYS A 144 -34.86 -11.36 7.69
CA CYS A 144 -35.17 -10.03 7.17
C CYS A 144 -34.44 -9.77 5.85
N LEU A 145 -33.15 -10.15 5.78
CA LEU A 145 -32.36 -10.05 4.56
C LEU A 145 -32.93 -10.93 3.43
N ALA A 146 -33.28 -12.18 3.72
CA ALA A 146 -33.90 -13.08 2.75
C ALA A 146 -35.20 -12.49 2.17
N ASN A 147 -36.07 -11.98 3.04
CA ASN A 147 -37.33 -11.35 2.67
C ASN A 147 -37.11 -10.15 1.74
N PHE A 148 -36.12 -9.31 2.04
CA PHE A 148 -35.77 -8.16 1.20
C PHE A 148 -35.26 -8.59 -0.18
N LEU A 149 -34.35 -9.57 -0.24
CA LEU A 149 -33.83 -10.09 -1.51
C LEU A 149 -34.91 -10.74 -2.37
N GLU A 150 -35.86 -11.45 -1.75
CA GLU A 150 -36.99 -12.09 -2.43
C GLU A 150 -37.90 -11.06 -3.07
N LYS A 151 -38.26 -10.02 -2.31
CA LYS A 151 -39.11 -8.93 -2.77
C LYS A 151 -38.52 -8.19 -3.97
N LEU A 152 -37.20 -8.06 -4.02
CA LEU A 152 -36.48 -7.42 -5.13
C LEU A 152 -36.11 -8.38 -6.27
N GLY A 153 -36.34 -9.69 -6.11
CA GLY A 153 -36.00 -10.70 -7.12
C GLY A 153 -34.49 -10.89 -7.33
N ILE A 154 -33.68 -10.63 -6.30
CA ILE A 154 -32.20 -10.62 -6.38
C ILE A 154 -31.52 -11.70 -5.52
N LYS A 155 -32.27 -12.69 -5.00
CA LYS A 155 -31.71 -13.81 -4.20
C LYS A 155 -30.57 -14.57 -4.87
N ASN A 156 -30.56 -14.65 -6.20
CA ASN A 156 -29.53 -15.34 -6.98
C ASN A 156 -28.29 -14.48 -7.28
N GLN A 157 -28.27 -13.21 -6.87
CA GLN A 157 -27.15 -12.30 -7.07
C GLN A 157 -26.28 -12.26 -5.82
N LYS A 158 -24.99 -12.56 -5.98
CA LYS A 158 -24.01 -12.44 -4.89
C LYS A 158 -23.51 -11.00 -4.79
N LEU A 159 -24.34 -10.13 -4.20
CA LEU A 159 -24.01 -8.73 -4.01
C LEU A 159 -23.09 -8.53 -2.79
N PRO A 160 -22.11 -7.62 -2.85
CA PRO A 160 -21.31 -7.25 -1.69
C PRO A 160 -22.17 -6.55 -0.64
N LEU A 161 -21.99 -6.91 0.63
CA LEU A 161 -22.75 -6.40 1.76
C LEU A 161 -21.84 -5.64 2.74
N GLY A 162 -22.25 -4.41 3.07
CA GLY A 162 -21.74 -3.66 4.21
C GLY A 162 -22.67 -3.76 5.41
N PHE A 163 -22.14 -3.94 6.61
CA PHE A 163 -22.93 -4.05 7.82
C PHE A 163 -22.63 -2.89 8.77
N THR A 164 -23.56 -1.95 8.87
CA THR A 164 -23.56 -0.97 9.97
C THR A 164 -24.01 -1.67 11.25
N PHE A 165 -23.08 -1.83 12.19
CA PHE A 165 -23.32 -2.43 13.49
C PHE A 165 -22.89 -1.44 14.57
N SER A 166 -23.88 -0.80 15.19
CA SER A 166 -23.70 0.42 15.99
C SER A 166 -23.33 0.11 17.45
N PHE A 167 -22.27 -0.67 17.64
CA PHE A 167 -21.78 -1.10 18.95
C PHE A 167 -20.25 -1.05 18.99
N PRO A 168 -19.64 -0.97 20.18
CA PRO A 168 -18.19 -1.05 20.33
C PRO A 168 -17.67 -2.39 19.82
N CYS A 169 -16.84 -2.35 18.78
CA CYS A 169 -16.27 -3.54 18.15
C CYS A 169 -14.77 -3.41 17.95
N GLN A 170 -14.04 -4.47 18.33
CA GLN A 170 -12.63 -4.60 17.99
C GLN A 170 -12.51 -5.18 16.58
N GLN A 171 -11.70 -4.54 15.74
CA GLN A 171 -11.46 -4.95 14.36
C GLN A 171 -9.96 -5.12 14.13
N THR A 172 -9.58 -6.10 13.32
CA THR A 172 -8.22 -6.31 12.80
C THR A 172 -8.17 -6.14 11.28
N LYS A 173 -9.34 -6.11 10.64
CA LYS A 173 -9.59 -5.90 9.21
C LYS A 173 -11.07 -5.54 9.02
N LEU A 174 -11.42 -5.07 7.82
CA LEU A 174 -12.73 -4.48 7.54
C LEU A 174 -13.89 -5.49 7.58
N ASP A 175 -13.65 -6.76 7.22
CA ASP A 175 -14.64 -7.85 7.21
C ASP A 175 -14.68 -8.66 8.52
N GLU A 176 -14.13 -8.10 9.60
CA GLU A 176 -14.10 -8.70 10.92
C GLU A 176 -14.51 -7.67 11.98
N SER A 177 -15.35 -8.11 12.93
CA SER A 177 -15.85 -7.23 13.98
C SER A 177 -16.23 -8.05 15.21
N ILE A 178 -15.41 -7.96 16.25
CA ILE A 178 -15.62 -8.66 17.53
C ILE A 178 -16.36 -7.70 18.46
N LEU A 179 -17.58 -8.04 18.88
CA LEU A 179 -18.35 -7.22 19.82
C LEU A 179 -17.62 -7.15 21.16
N VAL A 180 -17.27 -5.95 21.62
CA VAL A 180 -16.64 -5.72 22.93
C VAL A 180 -17.68 -5.82 24.04
N SER A 181 -18.76 -5.06 23.91
CA SER A 181 -19.86 -5.03 24.89
C SER A 181 -21.12 -4.45 24.28
N TRP A 182 -22.28 -4.92 24.72
CA TRP A 182 -23.55 -4.31 24.35
C TRP A 182 -23.75 -2.93 24.99
N THR A 183 -24.47 -2.07 24.26
CA THR A 183 -24.89 -0.74 24.73
C THR A 183 -26.36 -0.50 24.38
N LYS A 184 -26.93 0.61 24.87
CA LYS A 184 -28.33 1.01 24.64
C LYS A 184 -29.32 -0.05 25.18
N GLY A 185 -30.21 -0.56 24.34
CA GLY A 185 -31.26 -1.52 24.72
C GLY A 185 -30.93 -2.99 24.47
N PHE A 186 -29.78 -3.31 23.88
CA PHE A 186 -29.40 -4.68 23.53
C PHE A 186 -28.68 -5.38 24.69
N LYS A 187 -28.91 -6.69 24.82
CA LYS A 187 -28.23 -7.56 25.78
C LYS A 187 -28.28 -9.04 25.36
N SER A 188 -28.32 -9.33 24.06
CA SER A 188 -28.45 -10.70 23.56
C SER A 188 -27.24 -11.55 23.96
N HIS A 189 -27.48 -12.68 24.62
CA HIS A 189 -26.40 -13.50 25.19
C HIS A 189 -25.67 -14.31 24.10
N GLY A 190 -24.37 -14.56 24.33
CA GLY A 190 -23.54 -15.34 23.41
C GLY A 190 -22.96 -14.57 22.22
N VAL A 191 -23.08 -13.23 22.19
CA VAL A 191 -22.53 -12.36 21.12
C VAL A 191 -21.26 -11.62 21.55
N GLU A 192 -21.19 -11.11 22.77
CA GLU A 192 -20.00 -10.43 23.29
C GLU A 192 -18.76 -11.33 23.23
N GLY A 193 -17.63 -10.78 22.80
CA GLY A 193 -16.38 -11.50 22.55
C GLY A 193 -16.39 -12.35 21.27
N ARG A 194 -17.46 -12.33 20.47
CA ARG A 194 -17.53 -13.07 19.19
C ARG A 194 -17.55 -12.15 17.98
N ASN A 195 -17.06 -12.69 16.85
CA ASN A 195 -17.11 -12.02 15.57
C ASN A 195 -18.55 -12.03 15.00
N VAL A 196 -19.17 -10.86 14.89
CA VAL A 196 -20.56 -10.72 14.41
C VAL A 196 -20.72 -11.08 12.94
N VAL A 197 -19.65 -10.96 12.13
CA VAL A 197 -19.65 -11.44 10.74
C VAL A 197 -19.77 -12.95 10.69
N SER A 198 -19.03 -13.66 11.55
CA SER A 198 -19.12 -15.12 11.65
C SER A 198 -20.51 -15.57 12.12
N LEU A 199 -21.12 -14.85 13.06
CA LEU A 199 -22.48 -15.16 13.53
C LEU A 199 -23.52 -14.96 12.41
N LEU A 200 -23.45 -13.85 11.66
CA LEU A 200 -24.34 -13.60 10.54
C LEU A 200 -24.12 -14.61 9.40
N ARG A 201 -22.86 -14.94 9.05
CA ARG A 201 -22.56 -15.99 8.06
C ARG A 201 -23.14 -17.34 8.49
N LYS A 202 -23.02 -17.70 9.78
CA LYS A 202 -23.61 -18.94 10.31
C LYS A 202 -25.13 -18.97 10.16
N ALA A 203 -25.82 -17.87 10.46
CA ALA A 203 -27.29 -17.77 10.29
C ALA A 203 -27.71 -17.88 8.82
N ILE A 204 -26.98 -17.23 7.91
CA ILE A 204 -27.22 -17.33 6.45
C ILE A 204 -27.01 -18.77 5.96
N ILE A 205 -25.91 -19.42 6.36
CA ILE A 205 -25.62 -20.83 5.99
C ILE A 205 -26.67 -21.78 6.54
N LYS A 206 -27.10 -21.60 7.81
CA LYS A 206 -28.17 -22.39 8.44
C LYS A 206 -29.47 -22.32 7.65
N ARG A 207 -29.75 -21.16 7.06
CA ARG A 207 -30.96 -20.93 6.25
C ARG A 207 -30.85 -21.53 4.85
N GLY A 208 -29.72 -21.32 4.15
CA GLY A 208 -29.37 -22.01 2.91
C GLY A 208 -30.10 -21.59 1.62
N ASP A 209 -30.92 -20.52 1.62
CA ASP A 209 -31.71 -20.08 0.46
C ASP A 209 -31.10 -18.88 -0.33
N PHE A 210 -29.95 -18.35 0.09
CA PHE A 210 -29.16 -17.33 -0.64
C PHE A 210 -27.69 -17.30 -0.19
N ASP A 211 -26.83 -16.62 -0.94
CA ASP A 211 -25.41 -16.41 -0.63
C ASP A 211 -25.03 -14.92 -0.77
N ILE A 212 -24.24 -14.41 0.17
CA ILE A 212 -23.85 -12.99 0.25
C ILE A 212 -22.39 -12.89 0.67
N ASP A 213 -21.69 -11.93 0.08
CA ASP A 213 -20.33 -11.56 0.48
C ASP A 213 -20.35 -10.40 1.47
N ILE A 214 -20.11 -10.67 2.76
CA ILE A 214 -19.96 -9.62 3.78
C ILE A 214 -18.54 -9.07 3.69
N VAL A 215 -18.42 -7.87 3.14
CA VAL A 215 -17.13 -7.22 2.82
C VAL A 215 -16.70 -6.22 3.88
N SER A 216 -17.66 -5.60 4.58
CA SER A 216 -17.34 -4.60 5.60
C SER A 216 -18.29 -4.63 6.78
N VAL A 217 -17.76 -4.32 7.97
CA VAL A 217 -18.55 -3.94 9.15
C VAL A 217 -18.05 -2.58 9.64
N ILE A 218 -18.97 -1.66 9.86
CA ILE A 218 -18.67 -0.30 10.32
C ILE A 218 -19.63 0.13 11.44
N ASN A 219 -19.21 1.12 12.23
CA ASN A 219 -20.09 1.80 13.17
C ASN A 219 -20.99 2.84 12.44
N ASP A 220 -22.13 3.20 13.04
CA ASP A 220 -23.06 4.20 12.48
C ASP A 220 -22.45 5.59 12.35
N THR A 221 -21.53 5.97 13.25
CA THR A 221 -20.72 7.19 13.12
C THR A 221 -19.90 7.19 11.83
N VAL A 222 -19.20 6.09 11.55
CA VAL A 222 -18.41 5.89 10.32
C VAL A 222 -19.32 5.94 9.10
N GLY A 223 -20.45 5.23 9.14
CA GLY A 223 -21.44 5.28 8.07
C GLY A 223 -21.93 6.72 7.81
N THR A 224 -22.23 7.46 8.86
CA THR A 224 -22.66 8.87 8.76
C THR A 224 -21.58 9.77 8.16
N MET A 225 -20.32 9.60 8.60
CA MET A 225 -19.17 10.34 8.05
C MET A 225 -19.02 10.04 6.55
N MET A 226 -19.13 8.78 6.15
CA MET A 226 -18.97 8.34 4.76
C MET A 226 -20.13 8.78 3.86
N THR A 227 -21.38 8.72 4.37
CA THR A 227 -22.56 9.27 3.68
C THR A 227 -22.36 10.75 3.39
N CYS A 228 -21.97 11.54 4.40
CA CYS A 228 -21.78 12.98 4.25
C CYS A 228 -20.51 13.32 3.47
N GLY A 229 -19.46 12.50 3.58
CA GLY A 229 -18.19 12.64 2.86
C GLY A 229 -18.29 12.39 1.37
N TYR A 230 -19.31 11.63 0.94
CA TYR A 230 -19.68 11.51 -0.46
C TYR A 230 -20.19 12.84 -1.04
N ASP A 231 -20.98 13.59 -0.26
CA ASP A 231 -21.59 14.86 -0.69
C ASP A 231 -20.68 16.08 -0.41
N ASP A 232 -19.78 16.00 0.56
CA ASP A 232 -18.80 17.03 0.92
C ASP A 232 -17.46 16.42 1.34
N HIS A 233 -16.44 16.52 0.49
CA HIS A 233 -15.09 16.00 0.74
C HIS A 233 -14.34 16.66 1.94
N HIS A 234 -14.90 17.70 2.56
CA HIS A 234 -14.38 18.24 3.84
C HIS A 234 -14.90 17.49 5.07
N CYS A 235 -15.76 16.47 4.89
CA CYS A 235 -16.29 15.68 6.00
C CYS A 235 -15.18 14.84 6.66
N GLU A 236 -14.88 15.12 7.92
CA GLU A 236 -13.83 14.40 8.67
C GLU A 236 -14.31 13.90 10.03
N ILE A 237 -15.58 14.15 10.37
CA ILE A 237 -16.20 13.75 11.63
C ILE A 237 -17.58 13.18 11.33
N GLY A 238 -17.88 12.00 11.86
CA GLY A 238 -19.22 11.44 11.92
C GLY A 238 -19.77 11.54 13.33
N LEU A 239 -20.96 12.11 13.49
CA LEU A 239 -21.60 12.35 14.78
C LEU A 239 -22.97 11.69 14.85
N ILE A 240 -23.22 10.94 15.91
CA ILE A 240 -24.52 10.37 16.24
C ILE A 240 -25.04 11.00 17.54
N VAL A 241 -26.24 11.56 17.49
CA VAL A 241 -27.02 11.97 18.68
C VAL A 241 -28.47 11.49 18.54
N GLY A 242 -28.69 10.22 18.86
CA GLY A 242 -29.96 9.51 18.72
C GLY A 242 -30.31 8.74 19.98
N THR A 243 -30.63 7.44 19.87
CA THR A 243 -30.83 6.56 21.04
C THR A 243 -29.57 6.53 21.91
N GLY A 244 -28.41 6.40 21.28
CA GLY A 244 -27.11 6.62 21.90
C GLY A 244 -26.45 7.91 21.39
N THR A 245 -25.23 8.17 21.85
CA THR A 245 -24.35 9.18 21.24
C THR A 245 -22.94 8.66 21.08
N ASN A 246 -22.39 8.88 19.90
CA ASN A 246 -21.02 8.52 19.57
C ASN A 246 -20.45 9.49 18.51
N ALA A 247 -19.13 9.51 18.36
CA ALA A 247 -18.47 10.16 17.24
C ALA A 247 -17.29 9.32 16.70
N CYS A 248 -16.99 9.54 15.43
CA CYS A 248 -15.75 9.11 14.80
C CYS A 248 -15.10 10.28 14.07
N TYR A 249 -13.80 10.18 13.81
CA TYR A 249 -13.09 11.16 12.98
C TYR A 249 -11.88 10.57 12.28
N MET A 250 -11.36 11.26 11.27
CA MET A 250 -10.12 10.87 10.58
C MET A 250 -8.88 11.28 11.39
N GLU A 251 -8.15 10.31 11.93
CA GLU A 251 -6.87 10.48 12.63
C GLU A 251 -5.68 10.16 11.72
N GLU A 252 -4.53 10.77 11.96
CA GLU A 252 -3.27 10.43 11.29
C GLU A 252 -2.76 9.07 11.75
N MET A 253 -2.36 8.21 10.81
CA MET A 253 -1.87 6.85 11.12
C MET A 253 -0.69 6.85 12.09
N ARG A 254 0.20 7.85 12.00
CA ARG A 254 1.33 8.02 12.93
C ARG A 254 0.94 8.19 14.41
N HIS A 255 -0.32 8.52 14.72
CA HIS A 255 -0.81 8.63 16.10
C HIS A 255 -1.53 7.34 16.57
N LEU A 256 -1.72 6.36 15.69
CA LEU A 256 -2.43 5.11 15.97
C LEU A 256 -1.46 3.99 16.33
N GLU A 257 -0.97 3.96 17.57
CA GLU A 257 0.03 2.97 18.01
C GLU A 257 -0.49 1.53 18.04
N LEU A 258 -1.81 1.34 17.97
CA LEU A 258 -2.50 0.06 17.91
C LEU A 258 -2.54 -0.57 16.51
N VAL A 259 -2.18 0.19 15.47
CA VAL A 259 -2.18 -0.28 14.08
C VAL A 259 -0.77 -0.09 13.51
N GLU A 260 -0.26 -1.10 12.81
CA GLU A 260 1.02 -0.95 12.12
C GLU A 260 0.88 0.00 10.90
N GLY A 261 1.83 0.92 10.78
CA GLY A 261 1.92 1.91 9.71
C GLY A 261 1.74 3.35 10.20
N ASP A 262 2.44 4.30 9.58
CA ASP A 262 2.48 5.72 9.97
C ASP A 262 1.87 6.66 8.90
N GLU A 263 1.32 6.11 7.82
CA GLU A 263 1.00 6.86 6.60
C GLU A 263 -0.49 6.94 6.27
N GLY A 264 -0.89 8.15 5.87
CA GLY A 264 -2.27 8.46 5.59
C GLY A 264 -3.06 8.59 6.88
N ARG A 265 -4.37 8.37 6.76
CA ARG A 265 -5.31 8.56 7.87
C ARG A 265 -6.14 7.30 8.02
N MET A 266 -6.69 7.11 9.20
CA MET A 266 -7.72 6.11 9.44
C MET A 266 -8.82 6.73 10.27
N CYS A 267 -10.06 6.41 9.93
CA CYS A 267 -11.19 6.74 10.77
C CYS A 267 -11.06 5.99 12.11
N VAL A 268 -11.23 6.72 13.19
CA VAL A 268 -11.22 6.19 14.56
C VAL A 268 -12.62 6.32 15.12
N ASN A 269 -13.19 5.21 15.56
CA ASN A 269 -14.43 5.20 16.32
C ASN A 269 -14.10 5.47 17.80
N MET A 270 -14.54 6.61 18.33
CA MET A 270 -14.12 7.04 19.66
C MET A 270 -14.74 6.20 20.78
N GLU A 271 -15.98 5.72 20.57
CA GLU A 271 -16.83 5.18 21.62
C GLU A 271 -16.91 6.13 22.83
N TRP A 272 -17.17 7.40 22.54
CA TRP A 272 -17.09 8.48 23.54
C TRP A 272 -18.16 8.39 24.63
N GLY A 273 -19.14 7.48 24.48
CA GLY A 273 -20.24 7.33 25.42
C GLY A 273 -19.74 6.86 26.79
N ALA A 274 -18.63 6.12 26.81
CA ALA A 274 -17.93 5.64 28.00
C ALA A 274 -17.06 6.70 28.69
N PHE A 275 -16.98 7.94 28.16
CA PHE A 275 -16.21 8.99 28.81
C PHE A 275 -16.70 9.22 30.26
N GLY A 276 -15.76 9.20 31.21
CA GLY A 276 -16.08 9.33 32.64
C GLY A 276 -16.47 8.03 33.34
N ASP A 277 -16.52 6.88 32.66
CA ASP A 277 -16.72 5.56 33.28
C ASP A 277 -15.61 5.20 34.31
N ASP A 278 -14.48 5.90 34.25
CA ASP A 278 -13.35 5.83 35.18
C ASP A 278 -13.41 6.86 36.32
N GLY A 279 -14.51 7.62 36.42
CA GLY A 279 -14.73 8.68 37.42
C GLY A 279 -14.29 10.08 36.96
N ALA A 280 -13.77 10.25 35.75
CA ALA A 280 -13.25 11.54 35.26
C ALA A 280 -14.30 12.66 35.15
N LEU A 281 -15.60 12.36 35.30
CA LEU A 281 -16.71 13.30 35.23
C LEU A 281 -17.57 13.36 36.49
N ASP A 282 -17.16 12.72 37.59
CA ASP A 282 -17.99 12.59 38.79
C ASP A 282 -18.33 13.93 39.45
N ASP A 283 -17.49 14.95 39.29
CA ASP A 283 -17.73 16.33 39.76
C ASP A 283 -18.82 17.07 38.97
N LEU A 284 -19.13 16.61 37.76
CA LEU A 284 -20.16 17.20 36.88
C LEU A 284 -21.44 16.38 36.83
N ARG A 285 -21.41 15.15 37.36
CA ARG A 285 -22.58 14.29 37.50
C ARG A 285 -23.39 14.70 38.74
N THR A 286 -24.71 14.64 38.60
CA THR A 286 -25.65 14.94 39.67
C THR A 286 -26.28 13.66 40.23
N ASP A 287 -26.96 13.76 41.38
CA ASP A 287 -27.76 12.65 41.93
C ASP A 287 -28.71 12.06 40.88
N PHE A 288 -29.29 12.88 40.00
CA PHE A 288 -30.17 12.43 38.93
C PHE A 288 -29.45 11.54 37.91
N ASP A 289 -28.19 11.86 37.59
CA ASP A 289 -27.37 11.07 36.67
C ASP A 289 -26.97 9.73 37.32
N GLN A 290 -26.76 9.72 38.64
CA GLN A 290 -26.48 8.51 39.41
C GLN A 290 -27.71 7.60 39.49
N ASP A 291 -28.90 8.17 39.70
CA ASP A 291 -30.18 7.43 39.74
C ASP A 291 -30.50 6.78 38.38
N ILE A 292 -30.28 7.50 37.26
CA ILE A 292 -30.42 6.93 35.92
C ILE A 292 -29.46 5.77 35.71
N ASP A 293 -28.20 5.96 36.10
CA ASP A 293 -27.16 4.95 35.91
C ASP A 293 -27.49 3.66 36.69
N ALA A 294 -27.86 3.80 37.97
CA ALA A 294 -28.24 2.68 38.83
C ALA A 294 -29.46 1.91 38.29
N GLY A 295 -30.43 2.61 37.68
CA GLY A 295 -31.62 2.01 37.09
C GLY A 295 -31.45 1.48 35.65
N SER A 296 -30.26 1.59 35.06
CA SER A 296 -30.02 1.23 33.66
C SER A 296 -29.65 -0.25 33.44
N LEU A 297 -29.63 -0.70 32.18
CA LEU A 297 -29.21 -2.06 31.81
C LEU A 297 -27.71 -2.32 32.00
N ASN A 298 -26.92 -1.24 32.10
CA ASN A 298 -25.47 -1.23 32.18
C ASN A 298 -24.97 -0.21 33.23
N PRO A 299 -25.22 -0.44 34.54
CA PRO A 299 -24.75 0.46 35.60
C PRO A 299 -23.23 0.64 35.59
N GLY A 300 -22.76 1.86 35.85
CA GLY A 300 -21.34 2.22 35.84
C GLY A 300 -20.71 2.25 34.43
N LYS A 301 -21.53 2.20 33.37
CA LYS A 301 -21.07 2.25 31.97
C LYS A 301 -21.81 3.30 31.17
N GLN A 302 -21.16 3.79 30.12
CA GLN A 302 -21.75 4.77 29.19
C GLN A 302 -22.23 6.05 29.91
N LEU A 303 -21.48 6.50 30.92
CA LEU A 303 -21.92 7.58 31.81
C LEU A 303 -22.09 8.91 31.09
N PHE A 304 -21.21 9.24 30.13
CA PHE A 304 -21.34 10.43 29.31
C PHE A 304 -22.54 10.35 28.35
N GLU A 305 -22.76 9.19 27.73
CA GLU A 305 -23.92 8.96 26.87
C GLU A 305 -25.24 9.14 27.63
N LYS A 306 -25.32 8.68 28.88
CA LYS A 306 -26.48 8.84 29.78
C LYS A 306 -26.86 10.29 30.07
N MET A 307 -25.90 11.21 29.99
CA MET A 307 -26.15 12.65 30.18
C MET A 307 -26.64 13.37 28.91
N ILE A 308 -26.63 12.70 27.75
CA ILE A 308 -26.81 13.35 26.44
C ILE A 308 -27.94 12.71 25.61
N SER A 309 -27.94 11.39 25.48
CA SER A 309 -28.67 10.72 24.41
C SER A 309 -30.19 10.65 24.64
N GLY A 310 -30.91 10.34 23.57
CA GLY A 310 -32.37 10.29 23.56
C GLY A 310 -32.97 9.12 24.34
N MET A 311 -32.19 8.09 24.68
CA MET A 311 -32.67 7.01 25.56
C MET A 311 -32.86 7.49 27.01
N TYR A 312 -32.07 8.45 27.46
CA TYR A 312 -31.99 8.85 28.87
C TYR A 312 -32.56 10.25 29.16
N MET A 313 -32.58 11.14 28.16
CA MET A 313 -33.00 12.53 28.33
C MET A 313 -34.40 12.71 28.94
N GLY A 314 -35.39 11.92 28.46
CA GLY A 314 -36.74 11.96 29.02
C GLY A 314 -36.82 11.46 30.46
N GLU A 315 -36.11 10.37 30.78
CA GLU A 315 -36.07 9.81 32.13
C GLU A 315 -35.39 10.78 33.12
N LEU A 316 -34.38 11.52 32.67
CA LEU A 316 -33.74 12.56 33.49
C LEU A 316 -34.70 13.68 33.85
N VAL A 317 -35.51 14.12 32.88
CA VAL A 317 -36.57 15.10 33.14
C VAL A 317 -37.58 14.54 34.14
N ARG A 318 -38.00 13.27 33.99
CA ARG A 318 -38.95 12.63 34.92
C ARG A 318 -38.42 12.61 36.36
N LEU A 319 -37.17 12.18 36.56
CA LEU A 319 -36.55 12.12 37.89
C LEU A 319 -36.46 13.50 38.55
N ILE A 320 -36.10 14.52 37.77
CA ILE A 320 -36.11 15.92 38.24
C ILE A 320 -37.52 16.32 38.70
N LEU A 321 -38.54 16.06 37.88
CA LEU A 321 -39.93 16.40 38.23
C LEU A 321 -40.42 15.65 39.46
N VAL A 322 -40.06 14.37 39.63
CA VAL A 322 -40.37 13.60 40.83
C VAL A 322 -39.74 14.21 42.07
N LYS A 323 -38.46 14.58 42.02
CA LYS A 323 -37.77 15.20 43.16
C LYS A 323 -38.36 16.58 43.49
N MET A 324 -38.60 17.40 42.46
CA MET A 324 -39.25 18.70 42.63
C MET A 324 -40.66 18.59 43.22
N ALA A 325 -41.46 17.59 42.84
CA ALA A 325 -42.76 17.35 43.46
C ALA A 325 -42.62 16.92 44.91
N LYS A 326 -41.70 16.00 45.24
CA LYS A 326 -41.46 15.59 46.64
C LYS A 326 -41.00 16.73 47.54
N GLU A 327 -40.36 17.75 46.98
CA GLU A 327 -39.94 18.97 47.68
C GLU A 327 -40.95 20.12 47.60
N ASP A 328 -42.20 19.85 47.14
CA ASP A 328 -43.29 20.84 47.02
C ASP A 328 -42.95 22.05 46.12
N LEU A 329 -42.09 21.86 45.13
CA LEU A 329 -41.69 22.89 44.16
C LEU A 329 -42.57 22.92 42.91
N VAL A 330 -43.24 21.81 42.61
CA VAL A 330 -44.19 21.65 41.49
C VAL A 330 -45.36 20.76 41.91
N PHE A 331 -46.48 20.86 41.21
CA PHE A 331 -47.67 20.03 41.37
C PHE A 331 -48.27 20.04 42.80
N GLN A 332 -47.99 21.09 43.58
CA GLN A 332 -48.44 21.21 44.99
C GLN A 332 -48.05 20.00 45.84
N GLY A 333 -46.88 19.42 45.59
CA GLY A 333 -46.39 18.26 46.34
C GLY A 333 -46.88 16.91 45.84
N HIS A 334 -47.79 16.87 44.86
CA HIS A 334 -48.45 15.63 44.44
C HIS A 334 -47.60 14.82 43.44
N THR A 335 -47.54 13.51 43.66
CA THR A 335 -46.99 12.53 42.72
C THR A 335 -48.04 11.50 42.32
N THR A 336 -47.98 10.99 41.10
CA THR A 336 -48.85 9.91 40.60
C THR A 336 -48.05 8.63 40.35
N PRO A 337 -48.69 7.44 40.33
CA PRO A 337 -48.04 6.18 39.94
C PRO A 337 -47.31 6.29 38.59
N ASP A 338 -47.93 6.95 37.60
CA ASP A 338 -47.34 7.11 36.27
C ASP A 338 -46.12 8.04 36.29
N LEU A 339 -46.13 9.12 37.08
CA LEU A 339 -44.98 10.01 37.22
C LEU A 339 -43.79 9.29 37.87
N VAL A 340 -44.02 8.43 38.86
CA VAL A 340 -42.94 7.69 39.56
C VAL A 340 -42.46 6.46 38.81
N THR A 341 -43.20 6.00 37.79
CA THR A 341 -42.84 4.83 36.97
C THR A 341 -41.77 5.18 35.93
N ASN A 342 -40.70 4.39 35.89
CA ASN A 342 -39.60 4.54 34.92
C ASN A 342 -40.11 4.45 33.47
N GLY A 343 -39.61 5.33 32.59
CA GLY A 343 -39.83 5.24 31.14
C GLY A 343 -41.14 5.84 30.64
N GLN A 344 -41.99 6.36 31.53
CA GLN A 344 -43.26 7.01 31.16
C GLN A 344 -43.06 8.37 30.47
N LEU A 345 -41.89 9.01 30.63
CA LEU A 345 -41.54 10.27 29.97
C LEU A 345 -40.44 10.03 28.93
N GLN A 346 -40.85 9.89 27.67
CA GLN A 346 -39.94 9.75 26.53
C GLN A 346 -39.37 11.10 26.06
N THR A 347 -38.18 11.07 25.43
CA THR A 347 -37.52 12.26 24.85
C THR A 347 -38.34 12.96 23.75
N SER A 348 -39.29 12.27 23.12
CA SER A 348 -40.26 12.87 22.20
C SER A 348 -41.12 13.93 22.89
N PHE A 349 -41.49 13.75 24.17
CA PHE A 349 -42.18 14.77 24.95
C PHE A 349 -41.30 15.97 25.25
N VAL A 350 -40.02 15.77 25.59
CA VAL A 350 -39.05 16.85 25.79
C VAL A 350 -38.99 17.74 24.53
N SER A 351 -38.88 17.09 23.36
CA SER A 351 -38.87 17.79 22.06
C SER A 351 -40.17 18.57 21.81
N ALA A 352 -41.33 17.96 22.08
CA ALA A 352 -42.63 18.61 21.89
C ALA A 352 -42.88 19.79 22.85
N ILE A 353 -42.35 19.74 24.06
CA ILE A 353 -42.44 20.80 25.08
C ILE A 353 -41.55 22.00 24.73
N GLU A 354 -40.45 21.76 24.02
CA GLU A 354 -39.51 22.80 23.60
C GLU A 354 -39.79 23.42 22.22
N ASN A 355 -40.89 23.05 21.57
CA ASN A 355 -41.43 23.75 20.40
C ASN A 355 -41.84 25.20 20.75
N ASP A 356 -42.45 25.92 19.80
CA ASP A 356 -42.83 27.33 19.95
C ASP A 356 -43.50 27.67 21.29
N LYS A 357 -43.35 28.92 21.75
CA LYS A 357 -43.66 29.29 23.14
C LYS A 357 -45.06 28.86 23.60
N LEU A 358 -46.08 29.03 22.76
CA LEU A 358 -47.45 28.64 23.11
C LEU A 358 -47.69 27.15 22.93
N GLU A 359 -47.23 26.56 21.83
CA GLU A 359 -47.41 25.12 21.54
C GLU A 359 -46.71 24.23 22.56
N GLY A 360 -45.48 24.60 22.96
CA GLY A 360 -44.71 23.86 23.96
C GLY A 360 -45.37 23.82 25.33
N LEU A 361 -46.05 24.91 25.75
CA LEU A 361 -46.81 24.92 27.01
C LEU A 361 -48.06 24.03 26.94
N VAL A 362 -48.72 23.98 25.78
CA VAL A 362 -49.85 23.06 25.54
C VAL A 362 -49.38 21.61 25.53
N SER A 363 -48.22 21.32 24.93
CA SER A 363 -47.59 20.00 24.98
C SER A 363 -47.22 19.59 26.40
N ALA A 364 -46.69 20.52 27.21
CA ALA A 364 -46.39 20.28 28.62
C ALA A 364 -47.65 19.94 29.40
N GLU A 365 -48.71 20.73 29.26
CA GLU A 365 -50.00 20.46 29.91
C GLU A 365 -50.55 19.08 29.51
N LYS A 366 -50.56 18.77 28.21
CA LYS A 366 -51.07 17.50 27.70
C LYS A 366 -50.28 16.31 28.24
N MET A 367 -48.95 16.41 28.27
CA MET A 367 -48.08 15.36 28.81
C MET A 367 -48.31 15.16 30.30
N LEU A 368 -48.30 16.24 31.09
CA LEU A 368 -48.51 16.18 32.54
C LEU A 368 -49.89 15.61 32.90
N ARG A 369 -50.95 16.01 32.19
CA ARG A 369 -52.28 15.40 32.32
C ARG A 369 -52.30 13.92 31.94
N GLY A 370 -51.50 13.53 30.94
CA GLY A 370 -51.31 12.14 30.55
C GLY A 370 -50.66 11.28 31.65
N LEU A 371 -49.88 11.89 32.55
CA LEU A 371 -49.33 11.26 33.75
C LEU A 371 -50.30 11.30 34.95
N GLY A 372 -51.57 11.69 34.73
CA GLY A 372 -52.58 11.78 35.78
C GLY A 372 -52.49 12.99 36.71
N LEU A 373 -51.70 14.01 36.35
CA LEU A 373 -51.58 15.26 37.12
C LEU A 373 -52.64 16.30 36.68
N ASP A 374 -52.95 17.27 37.55
CA ASP A 374 -53.70 18.47 37.20
C ASP A 374 -52.79 19.71 37.24
N PRO A 375 -52.00 19.96 36.17
CA PRO A 375 -50.94 20.96 36.19
C PRO A 375 -51.49 22.40 36.14
N SER A 376 -50.90 23.28 36.93
CA SER A 376 -51.08 24.73 36.79
C SER A 376 -50.27 25.28 35.59
N VAL A 377 -50.53 26.54 35.22
CA VAL A 377 -49.71 27.22 34.20
C VAL A 377 -48.24 27.32 34.64
N GLU A 378 -48.01 27.53 35.95
CA GLU A 378 -46.68 27.62 36.53
C GLU A 378 -45.95 26.27 36.46
N ASP A 379 -46.66 25.16 36.68
CA ASP A 379 -46.12 23.80 36.52
C ASP A 379 -45.70 23.50 35.08
N CYS A 380 -46.49 23.93 34.09
CA CYS A 380 -46.15 23.80 32.68
C CYS A 380 -44.92 24.63 32.31
N VAL A 381 -44.79 25.83 32.85
CA VAL A 381 -43.62 26.71 32.66
C VAL A 381 -42.39 26.10 33.33
N ALA A 382 -42.51 25.59 34.55
CA ALA A 382 -41.43 24.93 35.29
C ALA A 382 -40.97 23.67 34.55
N THR A 383 -41.89 22.80 34.13
CA THR A 383 -41.61 21.58 33.36
C THR A 383 -40.87 21.90 32.06
N ARG A 384 -41.33 22.92 31.33
CA ARG A 384 -40.63 23.38 30.14
C ARG A 384 -39.21 23.88 30.44
N ARG A 385 -39.03 24.59 31.57
CA ARG A 385 -37.71 25.06 31.97
C ARG A 385 -36.77 23.91 32.33
N VAL A 386 -37.27 22.86 32.99
CA VAL A 386 -36.52 21.62 33.25
C VAL A 386 -36.05 20.98 31.94
N CYS A 387 -36.96 20.78 30.98
CA CYS A 387 -36.62 20.27 29.64
C CYS A 387 -35.49 21.09 29.00
N GLN A 388 -35.62 22.41 29.01
CA GLN A 388 -34.62 23.33 28.44
C GLN A 388 -33.25 23.19 29.10
N VAL A 389 -33.19 23.07 30.44
CA VAL A 389 -31.92 22.92 31.16
C VAL A 389 -31.26 21.59 30.79
N VAL A 390 -32.02 20.49 30.82
CA VAL A 390 -31.54 19.14 30.49
C VAL A 390 -31.03 19.06 29.05
N SER A 391 -31.83 19.46 28.07
CA SER A 391 -31.45 19.37 26.65
C SER A 391 -30.34 20.36 26.27
N THR A 392 -30.24 21.51 26.97
CA THR A 392 -29.11 22.45 26.80
C THR A 392 -27.83 21.86 27.35
N ARG A 393 -27.86 21.23 28.54
CA ARG A 393 -26.69 20.52 29.09
C ARG A 393 -26.20 19.45 28.13
N ALA A 394 -27.09 18.62 27.60
CA ALA A 394 -26.77 17.60 26.62
C ALA A 394 -26.08 18.18 25.36
N ALA A 395 -26.64 19.24 24.78
CA ALA A 395 -26.06 19.91 23.61
C ALA A 395 -24.68 20.55 23.92
N HIS A 396 -24.50 21.10 25.11
CA HIS A 396 -23.23 21.71 25.53
C HIS A 396 -22.14 20.68 25.82
N LEU A 397 -22.46 19.56 26.49
CA LEU A 397 -21.52 18.47 26.71
C LEU A 397 -21.04 17.87 25.38
N CYS A 398 -21.96 17.62 24.44
CA CYS A 398 -21.61 17.19 23.08
C CYS A 398 -20.74 18.24 22.35
N ALA A 399 -20.99 19.53 22.54
CA ALA A 399 -20.14 20.58 21.99
C ALA A 399 -18.71 20.58 22.56
N ALA A 400 -18.55 20.31 23.86
CA ALA A 400 -17.25 20.28 24.52
C ALA A 400 -16.35 19.14 24.01
N THR A 401 -16.90 17.94 23.80
CA THR A 401 -16.14 16.82 23.23
C THR A 401 -15.85 17.02 21.75
N LEU A 402 -16.78 17.57 20.97
CA LEU A 402 -16.50 17.97 19.57
C LEU A 402 -15.41 19.04 19.48
N ALA A 403 -15.37 20.00 20.42
CA ALA A 403 -14.31 21.00 20.47
C ALA A 403 -12.91 20.36 20.62
N ALA A 404 -12.79 19.28 21.40
CA ALA A 404 -11.53 18.56 21.55
C ALA A 404 -11.12 17.85 20.23
N VAL A 405 -12.07 17.21 19.55
CA VAL A 405 -11.85 16.55 18.26
C VAL A 405 -11.44 17.56 17.19
N LEU A 406 -12.11 18.72 17.14
CA LEU A 406 -11.77 19.79 16.20
C LEU A 406 -10.36 20.35 16.45
N ARG A 407 -9.96 20.52 17.72
CA ARG A 407 -8.58 20.89 18.09
C ARG A 407 -7.58 19.83 17.66
N GLN A 408 -7.84 18.54 17.92
CA GLN A 408 -7.00 17.43 17.45
C GLN A 408 -6.77 17.48 15.93
N ILE A 409 -7.84 17.62 15.14
CA ILE A 409 -7.74 17.66 13.67
C ILE A 409 -6.97 18.90 13.20
N ARG A 410 -7.21 20.06 13.82
CA ARG A 410 -6.49 21.30 13.53
C ARG A 410 -4.98 21.13 13.79
N ASP A 411 -4.64 20.58 14.94
CA ASP A 411 -3.26 20.38 15.38
C ASP A 411 -2.55 19.34 14.48
N ASN A 412 -3.24 18.27 14.09
CA ASN A 412 -2.74 17.27 13.12
C ASN A 412 -2.34 17.88 11.79
N LYS A 413 -3.16 18.82 11.30
CA LYS A 413 -2.94 19.56 10.06
C LYS A 413 -1.93 20.70 10.20
N ALA A 414 -1.42 20.96 11.41
CA ALA A 414 -0.60 22.12 11.74
C ALA A 414 -1.21 23.45 11.20
N ALA A 415 -2.53 23.57 11.27
CA ALA A 415 -3.27 24.69 10.67
C ALA A 415 -3.61 25.76 11.72
N GLU A 416 -3.45 27.03 11.39
CA GLU A 416 -3.89 28.13 12.28
C GLU A 416 -5.42 28.22 12.40
N ARG A 417 -6.14 27.87 11.32
CA ARG A 417 -7.59 27.76 11.27
C ARG A 417 -7.99 26.46 10.60
N LEU A 418 -9.04 25.81 11.12
CA LEU A 418 -9.56 24.56 10.56
C LEU A 418 -10.86 24.83 9.80
N ARG A 419 -10.94 24.37 8.55
CA ARG A 419 -12.21 24.21 7.82
C ARG A 419 -12.54 22.73 7.73
N THR A 420 -13.72 22.34 8.21
CA THR A 420 -14.14 20.93 8.20
C THR A 420 -15.66 20.79 8.22
N THR A 421 -16.15 19.62 7.83
CA THR A 421 -17.57 19.25 7.87
C THR A 421 -17.78 18.12 8.88
N ILE A 422 -18.85 18.24 9.67
CA ILE A 422 -19.34 17.20 10.58
C ILE A 422 -20.61 16.62 9.96
N GLY A 423 -20.56 15.35 9.56
CA GLY A 423 -21.73 14.58 9.19
C GLY A 423 -22.51 14.19 10.44
N VAL A 424 -23.81 14.49 10.50
CA VAL A 424 -24.64 14.25 11.69
C VAL A 424 -25.88 13.41 11.37
N ASP A 425 -26.13 12.42 12.22
CA ASP A 425 -27.39 11.68 12.29
C ASP A 425 -27.85 11.51 13.76
N GLY A 426 -29.05 10.97 13.96
CA GLY A 426 -29.64 10.68 15.25
C GLY A 426 -30.95 11.43 15.49
N SER A 427 -31.89 10.73 16.13
CA SER A 427 -33.25 11.22 16.37
C SER A 427 -33.33 12.49 17.22
N VAL A 428 -32.44 12.66 18.22
CA VAL A 428 -32.42 13.88 19.05
C VAL A 428 -31.99 15.07 18.23
N TYR A 429 -30.89 14.95 17.48
CA TYR A 429 -30.40 16.02 16.63
C TYR A 429 -31.42 16.41 15.54
N LYS A 430 -32.07 15.41 14.92
CA LYS A 430 -33.02 15.61 13.83
C LYS A 430 -34.36 16.19 14.29
N ASN A 431 -34.90 15.72 15.42
CA ASN A 431 -36.28 15.98 15.80
C ASN A 431 -36.43 17.01 16.93
N HIS A 432 -35.40 17.25 17.75
CA HIS A 432 -35.50 18.22 18.83
C HIS A 432 -35.33 19.67 18.30
N PRO A 433 -36.31 20.56 18.50
CA PRO A 433 -36.41 21.85 17.80
C PRO A 433 -35.24 22.80 18.08
N GLN A 434 -34.59 22.67 19.24
CA GLN A 434 -33.54 23.58 19.69
C GLN A 434 -32.16 22.95 19.80
N PHE A 435 -32.03 21.62 19.65
CA PHE A 435 -30.79 20.92 20.01
C PHE A 435 -29.65 21.26 19.06
N ALA A 436 -29.86 21.07 17.75
CA ALA A 436 -28.87 21.39 16.72
C ALA A 436 -28.40 22.85 16.81
N ARG A 437 -29.34 23.79 16.98
CA ARG A 437 -29.01 25.22 17.11
C ARG A 437 -28.13 25.50 18.33
N ARG A 438 -28.42 24.91 19.49
CA ARG A 438 -27.62 25.06 20.73
C ARG A 438 -26.24 24.45 20.57
N LEU A 439 -26.17 23.22 20.04
CA LEU A 439 -24.92 22.51 19.74
C LEU A 439 -24.01 23.36 18.83
N HIS A 440 -24.52 23.80 17.68
CA HIS A 440 -23.75 24.59 16.72
C HIS A 440 -23.26 25.90 17.31
N LYS A 441 -24.12 26.60 18.07
CA LYS A 441 -23.76 27.86 18.72
C LYS A 441 -22.64 27.64 19.74
N MET A 442 -22.72 26.57 20.54
CA MET A 442 -21.71 26.29 21.55
C MET A 442 -20.39 25.83 20.94
N VAL A 443 -20.41 24.96 19.91
CA VAL A 443 -19.18 24.57 19.19
C VAL A 443 -18.43 25.79 18.65
N ARG A 444 -19.13 26.69 17.94
CA ARG A 444 -18.51 27.93 17.41
C ARG A 444 -17.96 28.85 18.50
N ARG A 445 -18.51 28.78 19.71
CA ARG A 445 -18.05 29.57 20.86
C ARG A 445 -16.78 28.96 21.49
N LEU A 446 -16.70 27.63 21.59
CA LEU A 446 -15.58 26.91 22.21
C LEU A 446 -14.34 26.79 21.30
N VAL A 447 -14.53 26.83 19.98
CA VAL A 447 -13.46 26.77 18.96
C VAL A 447 -13.67 27.83 17.87
N PRO A 448 -13.44 29.13 18.18
CA PRO A 448 -13.68 30.24 17.26
C PRO A 448 -12.75 30.27 16.03
N ASP A 449 -11.69 29.47 16.07
CA ASP A 449 -10.69 29.26 15.02
C ASP A 449 -11.05 28.10 14.05
N CYS A 450 -12.19 27.45 14.27
CA CYS A 450 -12.70 26.39 13.39
C CYS A 450 -13.97 26.84 12.64
N ASP A 451 -13.90 26.85 11.31
CA ASP A 451 -15.02 27.08 10.39
C ASP A 451 -15.74 25.75 10.10
N VAL A 452 -16.72 25.43 10.96
CA VAL A 452 -17.41 24.12 10.97
C VAL A 452 -18.75 24.17 10.22
N ARG A 453 -18.91 23.27 9.24
CA ARG A 453 -20.19 22.97 8.59
C ARG A 453 -20.80 21.71 9.21
N PHE A 454 -22.07 21.76 9.59
CA PHE A 454 -22.82 20.58 9.99
C PHE A 454 -23.68 20.12 8.81
N LEU A 455 -23.46 18.89 8.34
CA LEU A 455 -24.21 18.29 7.24
C LEU A 455 -25.08 17.16 7.78
N ARG A 456 -26.39 17.22 7.53
CA ARG A 456 -27.33 16.21 7.98
C ARG A 456 -27.30 15.02 7.02
N SER A 457 -27.14 13.81 7.55
CA SER A 457 -27.34 12.59 6.78
C SER A 457 -28.83 12.34 6.60
N GLU A 458 -29.35 12.54 5.38
CA GLU A 458 -30.77 12.28 5.07
C GLU A 458 -31.06 10.77 5.04
N ASP A 459 -30.16 10.01 4.40
CA ASP A 459 -30.34 8.58 4.09
C ASP A 459 -29.77 7.63 5.15
N GLY A 460 -29.14 8.19 6.19
CA GLY A 460 -28.58 7.47 7.33
C GLY A 460 -27.25 6.78 7.04
N SER A 461 -26.86 5.87 7.94
CA SER A 461 -25.61 5.11 7.87
C SER A 461 -25.56 4.07 6.76
N GLY A 462 -26.72 3.63 6.25
CA GLY A 462 -26.82 2.65 5.17
C GLY A 462 -26.10 3.05 3.87
N LYS A 463 -26.24 4.32 3.43
CA LYS A 463 -25.48 4.86 2.27
C LYS A 463 -23.98 4.77 2.52
N GLY A 464 -23.52 5.14 3.71
CA GLY A 464 -22.11 5.11 4.10
C GLY A 464 -21.52 3.70 4.16
N ALA A 465 -22.27 2.72 4.66
CA ALA A 465 -21.87 1.32 4.63
C ALA A 465 -21.69 0.80 3.20
N ALA A 466 -22.61 1.15 2.29
CA ALA A 466 -22.44 0.84 0.88
C ALA A 466 -21.21 1.53 0.27
N MET A 467 -20.91 2.78 0.63
CA MET A 467 -19.70 3.47 0.16
C MET A 467 -18.41 2.82 0.67
N VAL A 468 -18.35 2.42 1.94
CA VAL A 468 -17.19 1.68 2.48
C VAL A 468 -17.01 0.35 1.76
N THR A 469 -18.11 -0.39 1.55
CA THR A 469 -18.09 -1.62 0.76
C THR A 469 -17.63 -1.38 -0.68
N ALA A 470 -18.06 -0.29 -1.32
CA ALA A 470 -17.65 0.07 -2.67
C ALA A 470 -16.14 0.37 -2.75
N VAL A 471 -15.59 1.09 -1.77
CA VAL A 471 -14.15 1.36 -1.66
C VAL A 471 -13.36 0.06 -1.49
N ALA A 472 -13.79 -0.82 -0.58
CA ALA A 472 -13.13 -2.09 -0.32
C ALA A 472 -13.16 -3.01 -1.56
N PHE A 473 -14.32 -3.10 -2.21
CA PHE A 473 -14.51 -3.88 -3.43
C PHE A 473 -13.65 -3.35 -4.59
N ARG A 474 -13.58 -2.02 -4.76
CA ARG A 474 -12.69 -1.37 -5.73
C ARG A 474 -11.23 -1.75 -5.48
N LEU A 475 -10.75 -1.66 -4.24
CA LEU A 475 -9.36 -1.98 -3.90
C LEU A 475 -9.03 -3.46 -4.19
N ALA A 476 -9.96 -4.38 -3.92
CA ALA A 476 -9.80 -5.80 -4.24
C ALA A 476 -9.70 -6.03 -5.77
N ILE A 477 -10.55 -5.37 -6.56
CA ILE A 477 -10.48 -5.43 -8.03
C ILE A 477 -9.16 -4.86 -8.54
N GLN A 478 -8.73 -3.72 -8.01
CA GLN A 478 -7.45 -3.11 -8.39
C GLN A 478 -6.28 -4.04 -8.08
N HIS A 479 -6.26 -4.65 -6.88
CA HIS A 479 -5.25 -5.63 -6.51
C HIS A 479 -5.22 -6.83 -7.47
N ALA A 480 -6.38 -7.42 -7.76
CA ALA A 480 -6.49 -8.51 -8.74
C ALA A 480 -6.09 -8.09 -10.17
N GLY A 481 -6.27 -6.82 -10.52
CA GLY A 481 -5.81 -6.24 -11.78
C GLY A 481 -4.28 -6.11 -11.85
N ARG A 482 -3.65 -5.63 -10.76
CA ARG A 482 -2.18 -5.56 -10.63
C ARG A 482 -1.57 -6.96 -10.70
N GLN A 483 -2.14 -7.91 -9.97
CA GLN A 483 -1.62 -9.27 -9.90
C GLN A 483 -1.65 -9.96 -11.26
N ARG A 484 -2.73 -9.82 -12.03
CA ARG A 484 -2.82 -10.36 -13.40
C ARG A 484 -1.72 -9.85 -14.33
N ILE A 485 -1.32 -8.58 -14.19
CA ILE A 485 -0.24 -8.01 -15.01
C ILE A 485 1.12 -8.55 -14.54
N LEU A 486 1.35 -8.62 -13.22
CA LEU A 486 2.60 -9.16 -12.67
C LEU A 486 2.76 -10.66 -12.94
N ASP A 487 1.68 -11.43 -12.95
CA ASP A 487 1.72 -12.87 -13.21
C ASP A 487 2.19 -13.19 -14.64
N ALA A 488 1.98 -12.28 -15.61
CA ALA A 488 2.53 -12.42 -16.96
C ALA A 488 4.08 -12.37 -16.98
N LEU A 489 4.71 -11.79 -15.95
CA LEU A 489 6.16 -11.73 -15.79
C LEU A 489 6.70 -12.87 -14.89
N ARG A 490 5.85 -13.73 -14.32
CA ARG A 490 6.31 -14.82 -13.45
C ARG A 490 6.50 -16.09 -14.25
N LEU A 491 7.64 -16.75 -14.06
CA LEU A 491 7.96 -18.01 -14.72
C LEU A 491 7.77 -19.19 -13.75
N SER A 492 7.11 -20.24 -14.22
CA SER A 492 7.03 -21.51 -13.51
C SER A 492 8.33 -22.30 -13.66
N GLN A 493 8.56 -23.26 -12.76
CA GLN A 493 9.72 -24.16 -12.85
C GLN A 493 9.74 -24.95 -14.17
N GLU A 494 8.58 -25.34 -14.69
CA GLU A 494 8.44 -26.03 -15.97
C GLU A 494 8.88 -25.13 -17.14
N GLN A 495 8.47 -23.86 -17.13
CA GLN A 495 8.90 -22.88 -18.13
C GLN A 495 10.42 -22.68 -18.08
N LEU A 496 11.01 -22.59 -16.89
CA LEU A 496 12.46 -22.45 -16.72
C LEU A 496 13.25 -23.68 -17.22
N LEU A 497 12.73 -24.90 -17.00
CA LEU A 497 13.31 -26.12 -17.58
C LEU A 497 13.26 -26.10 -19.11
N ASP A 498 12.19 -25.57 -19.70
CA ASP A 498 12.08 -25.45 -21.15
C ASP A 498 13.05 -24.41 -21.73
N VAL A 499 13.21 -23.26 -21.05
CA VAL A 499 14.25 -22.26 -21.40
C VAL A 499 15.65 -22.89 -21.36
N LYS A 500 15.97 -23.66 -20.31
CA LYS A 500 17.23 -24.39 -20.20
C LYS A 500 17.42 -25.38 -21.36
N ARG A 501 16.38 -26.15 -21.71
CA ARG A 501 16.44 -27.12 -22.82
C ARG A 501 16.72 -26.41 -24.16
N ARG A 502 15.97 -25.34 -24.46
CA ARG A 502 16.14 -24.55 -25.70
C ARG A 502 17.52 -23.89 -25.79
N MET A 503 18.05 -23.38 -24.67
CA MET A 503 19.43 -22.87 -24.62
C MET A 503 20.44 -23.97 -24.98
N GLY A 504 20.29 -25.18 -24.44
CA GLY A 504 21.17 -26.31 -24.77
C GLY A 504 21.10 -26.72 -26.24
N GLU A 505 19.93 -26.63 -26.87
CA GLU A 505 19.75 -26.87 -28.31
C GLU A 505 20.47 -25.81 -29.15
N GLU A 506 20.29 -24.53 -28.84
CA GLU A 506 21.00 -23.45 -29.54
C GLU A 506 22.51 -23.50 -29.36
N MET A 507 23.00 -23.90 -28.18
CA MET A 507 24.43 -24.14 -27.97
C MET A 507 24.97 -25.21 -28.93
N ASN A 508 24.26 -26.32 -29.12
CA ASN A 508 24.68 -27.37 -30.06
C ASN A 508 24.64 -26.88 -31.50
N ARG A 509 23.62 -26.10 -31.88
CA ARG A 509 23.50 -25.51 -33.22
C ARG A 509 24.63 -24.51 -33.51
N GLY A 510 25.03 -23.72 -32.53
CA GLY A 510 26.12 -22.74 -32.67
C GLY A 510 27.49 -23.40 -32.80
N LEU A 511 27.70 -24.56 -32.18
CA LEU A 511 28.95 -25.33 -32.27
C LEU A 511 29.10 -26.12 -33.58
N ALA A 512 27.98 -26.60 -34.14
CA ALA A 512 27.97 -27.41 -35.35
C ALA A 512 28.17 -26.58 -36.61
N LYS A 513 29.06 -27.02 -37.50
CA LYS A 513 29.47 -26.29 -38.71
C LYS A 513 28.32 -26.05 -39.68
N GLU A 514 27.40 -27.02 -39.79
CA GLU A 514 26.26 -26.95 -40.71
C GLU A 514 25.19 -25.93 -40.28
N SER A 515 25.04 -25.69 -38.97
CA SER A 515 23.98 -24.84 -38.42
C SER A 515 24.48 -23.49 -37.85
N HIS A 516 25.79 -23.30 -37.71
CA HIS A 516 26.39 -22.11 -37.08
C HIS A 516 25.90 -20.78 -37.65
N ASP A 517 25.81 -20.65 -38.97
CA ASP A 517 25.38 -19.41 -39.61
C ASP A 517 23.94 -19.02 -39.24
N GLN A 518 23.08 -20.02 -39.02
CA GLN A 518 21.66 -19.85 -38.70
C GLN A 518 21.37 -19.85 -37.18
N ALA A 519 22.33 -20.28 -36.36
CA ALA A 519 22.18 -20.30 -34.90
C ALA A 519 22.10 -18.87 -34.33
N THR A 520 21.25 -18.66 -33.34
CA THR A 520 21.18 -17.37 -32.63
C THR A 520 22.33 -17.22 -31.64
N VAL A 521 22.61 -18.28 -30.88
CA VAL A 521 23.78 -18.36 -29.99
C VAL A 521 24.99 -18.78 -30.81
N LYS A 522 25.96 -17.87 -30.99
CA LYS A 522 27.03 -18.05 -31.97
C LYS A 522 28.16 -18.97 -31.54
N MET A 523 28.39 -19.18 -30.24
CA MET A 523 29.40 -20.11 -29.75
C MET A 523 30.79 -19.85 -30.38
N LEU A 524 31.24 -18.60 -30.32
CA LEU A 524 32.44 -18.11 -30.98
C LEU A 524 33.72 -18.70 -30.35
N PRO A 525 34.62 -19.31 -31.15
CA PRO A 525 35.93 -19.76 -30.70
C PRO A 525 36.81 -18.58 -30.24
N THR A 526 37.42 -18.69 -29.06
CA THR A 526 38.27 -17.61 -28.50
C THR A 526 39.77 -17.85 -28.67
N PHE A 527 40.15 -19.06 -29.11
CA PHE A 527 41.54 -19.54 -29.19
C PHE A 527 42.29 -19.62 -27.84
N VAL A 528 41.61 -19.39 -26.71
CA VAL A 528 42.14 -19.67 -25.37
C VAL A 528 41.96 -21.16 -25.08
N ARG A 529 43.06 -21.93 -25.16
CA ARG A 529 43.05 -23.41 -25.04
C ARG A 529 43.35 -23.96 -23.65
N SER A 530 43.79 -23.11 -22.71
CA SER A 530 44.15 -23.56 -21.36
C SER A 530 43.86 -22.48 -20.32
N MET A 531 43.37 -22.91 -19.16
CA MET A 531 43.28 -22.08 -17.95
C MET A 531 44.67 -21.78 -17.37
N PRO A 532 44.80 -20.78 -16.48
CA PRO A 532 46.05 -20.53 -15.79
C PRO A 532 46.45 -21.72 -14.92
N ASP A 533 47.72 -22.14 -14.98
CA ASP A 533 48.25 -23.28 -14.19
C ASP A 533 49.16 -22.82 -13.04
N GLY A 534 49.44 -21.51 -12.94
CA GLY A 534 50.30 -20.89 -11.96
C GLY A 534 51.77 -20.83 -12.37
N THR A 535 52.11 -21.24 -13.58
CA THR A 535 53.46 -21.06 -14.16
C THR A 535 53.63 -19.71 -14.84
N GLU A 536 52.55 -18.95 -15.02
CA GLU A 536 52.54 -17.63 -15.64
C GLU A 536 53.42 -16.64 -14.85
N SER A 537 54.22 -15.86 -15.56
CA SER A 537 55.00 -14.77 -14.97
C SER A 537 55.40 -13.73 -16.01
N GLY A 538 55.45 -12.46 -15.63
CA GLY A 538 55.84 -11.37 -16.51
C GLY A 538 55.15 -10.05 -16.15
N GLU A 539 55.43 -9.02 -16.95
CA GLU A 539 54.71 -7.74 -16.92
C GLU A 539 53.92 -7.59 -18.21
N PHE A 540 52.63 -7.28 -18.09
CA PHE A 540 51.69 -7.27 -19.20
C PHE A 540 50.86 -6.00 -19.16
N LEU A 541 50.60 -5.42 -20.34
CA LEU A 541 49.56 -4.41 -20.47
C LEU A 541 48.22 -5.10 -20.75
N ALA A 542 47.15 -4.52 -20.22
CA ALA A 542 45.80 -4.90 -20.59
C ALA A 542 44.96 -3.67 -20.90
N LEU A 543 44.13 -3.78 -21.94
CA LEU A 543 43.12 -2.80 -22.29
C LEU A 543 41.76 -3.38 -21.98
N ASP A 544 40.86 -2.58 -21.43
CA ASP A 544 39.49 -3.01 -21.12
C ASP A 544 38.49 -2.03 -21.72
N LEU A 545 37.89 -2.46 -22.83
CA LEU A 545 36.92 -1.69 -23.61
C LEU A 545 35.60 -2.48 -23.73
N GLY A 546 34.58 -2.05 -22.99
CA GLY A 546 33.24 -2.63 -23.07
C GLY A 546 32.08 -1.69 -22.73
N GLY A 547 32.37 -0.44 -22.40
CA GLY A 547 31.40 0.59 -22.04
C GLY A 547 32.01 1.99 -22.15
N THR A 548 31.42 2.98 -21.50
CA THR A 548 31.90 4.38 -21.49
C THR A 548 33.21 4.59 -20.72
N ASN A 549 33.53 3.67 -19.80
CA ASN A 549 34.78 3.67 -19.04
C ASN A 549 35.77 2.71 -19.69
N PHE A 550 36.77 3.27 -20.36
CA PHE A 550 37.92 2.54 -20.88
C PHE A 550 39.00 2.46 -19.81
N ARG A 551 39.68 1.32 -19.69
CA ARG A 551 40.77 1.17 -18.72
C ARG A 551 42.03 0.69 -19.40
N VAL A 552 43.16 1.26 -18.98
CA VAL A 552 44.49 0.77 -19.30
C VAL A 552 45.11 0.25 -18.01
N LEU A 553 45.66 -0.96 -18.05
CA LEU A 553 46.19 -1.66 -16.90
C LEU A 553 47.63 -2.12 -17.15
N LEU A 554 48.47 -2.05 -16.11
CA LEU A 554 49.73 -2.78 -16.01
C LEU A 554 49.53 -3.89 -14.98
N VAL A 555 49.78 -5.13 -15.39
CA VAL A 555 49.63 -6.32 -14.56
C VAL A 555 50.97 -7.03 -14.46
N ARG A 556 51.48 -7.16 -13.23
CA ARG A 556 52.72 -7.88 -12.93
C ARG A 556 52.38 -9.20 -12.26
N VAL A 557 52.64 -10.29 -12.97
CA VAL A 557 52.45 -11.66 -12.47
C VAL A 557 53.80 -12.18 -11.99
N ARG A 558 53.96 -12.43 -10.68
CA ARG A 558 55.24 -12.89 -10.11
C ARG A 558 55.21 -14.39 -9.82
N ARG A 559 56.33 -15.05 -10.13
CA ARG A 559 56.60 -16.46 -9.80
C ARG A 559 57.13 -16.55 -8.36
N GLY A 560 56.48 -17.30 -7.47
CA GLY A 560 56.92 -17.46 -6.08
C GLY A 560 56.10 -18.46 -5.24
N LYS A 561 56.55 -18.75 -4.01
CA LYS A 561 55.84 -19.63 -3.05
C LYS A 561 54.43 -19.13 -2.68
N ARG A 562 54.16 -17.84 -2.87
CA ARG A 562 52.82 -17.24 -2.85
C ARG A 562 52.59 -16.61 -4.23
N ARG A 563 51.54 -17.04 -4.93
CA ARG A 563 51.06 -16.39 -6.16
C ARG A 563 50.70 -14.94 -5.82
N SER A 564 51.24 -13.97 -6.56
CA SER A 564 50.93 -12.55 -6.36
C SER A 564 50.79 -11.86 -7.71
N VAL A 565 49.66 -11.18 -7.90
CA VAL A 565 49.39 -10.32 -9.05
C VAL A 565 49.33 -8.89 -8.52
N GLU A 566 50.22 -8.04 -9.02
CA GLU A 566 50.22 -6.60 -8.72
C GLU A 566 49.61 -5.88 -9.93
N MET A 567 48.63 -5.00 -9.69
CA MET A 567 47.90 -4.31 -10.75
C MET A 567 47.91 -2.81 -10.51
N HIS A 568 48.17 -2.06 -11.57
CA HIS A 568 47.97 -0.62 -11.65
C HIS A 568 47.03 -0.34 -12.81
N ASN A 569 46.06 0.55 -12.64
CA ASN A 569 45.14 0.91 -13.71
C ASN A 569 44.80 2.40 -13.70
N LYS A 570 44.35 2.91 -14.84
CA LYS A 570 43.77 4.24 -14.98
C LYS A 570 42.52 4.16 -15.85
N ILE A 571 41.48 4.85 -15.41
CA ILE A 571 40.19 4.91 -16.10
C ILE A 571 40.15 6.17 -16.97
N TYR A 572 39.69 6.01 -18.20
CA TYR A 572 39.51 7.05 -19.18
C TYR A 572 38.06 7.06 -19.67
N ALA A 573 37.49 8.25 -19.80
CA ALA A 573 36.20 8.40 -20.46
C ALA A 573 36.38 8.32 -21.98
N ILE A 574 35.49 7.61 -22.66
CA ILE A 574 35.37 7.73 -24.11
C ILE A 574 34.28 8.76 -24.42
N PRO A 575 34.61 9.89 -25.07
CA PRO A 575 33.62 10.89 -25.43
C PRO A 575 32.59 10.31 -26.40
N GLN A 576 31.35 10.79 -26.31
CA GLN A 576 30.25 10.26 -27.13
C GLN A 576 30.51 10.50 -28.63
N GLU A 577 31.21 11.60 -28.96
CA GLU A 577 31.65 11.90 -30.31
C GLU A 577 32.58 10.81 -30.86
N ALA A 578 33.48 10.25 -30.05
CA ALA A 578 34.35 9.14 -30.47
C ALA A 578 33.61 7.79 -30.53
N MET A 579 32.70 7.53 -29.59
CA MET A 579 31.89 6.30 -29.59
C MET A 579 30.99 6.16 -30.83
N GLN A 580 30.56 7.29 -31.40
CA GLN A 580 29.64 7.36 -32.55
C GLN A 580 30.27 7.99 -33.79
N GLY A 581 31.56 8.32 -33.74
CA GLY A 581 32.33 8.94 -34.82
C GLY A 581 32.93 7.91 -35.77
N THR A 582 34.18 8.11 -36.15
CA THR A 582 34.92 7.16 -37.00
C THR A 582 35.77 6.18 -36.17
N GLY A 583 36.07 5.01 -36.75
CA GLY A 583 36.98 4.05 -36.15
C GLY A 583 38.37 4.64 -35.93
N GLU A 584 38.84 5.48 -36.85
CA GLU A 584 40.11 6.19 -36.69
C GLU A 584 40.12 7.06 -35.43
N GLU A 585 39.10 7.90 -35.23
CA GLU A 585 38.97 8.75 -34.02
C GLU A 585 38.88 7.92 -32.72
N LEU A 586 38.12 6.82 -32.74
CA LEU A 586 37.98 5.95 -31.57
C LEU A 586 39.32 5.31 -31.17
N PHE A 587 40.02 4.72 -32.13
CA PHE A 587 41.28 4.04 -31.86
C PHE A 587 42.43 5.02 -31.60
N ASP A 588 42.42 6.20 -32.21
CA ASP A 588 43.35 7.29 -31.86
C ASP A 588 43.15 7.78 -30.42
N HIS A 589 41.90 7.87 -29.95
CA HIS A 589 41.60 8.18 -28.55
C HIS A 589 42.05 7.06 -27.60
N ILE A 590 41.87 5.80 -27.97
CA ILE A 590 42.38 4.65 -27.20
C ILE A 590 43.90 4.73 -27.06
N VAL A 591 44.60 4.95 -28.18
CA VAL A 591 46.05 5.10 -28.21
C VAL A 591 46.47 6.34 -27.41
N HIS A 592 45.72 7.45 -27.48
CA HIS A 592 45.88 8.64 -26.62
C HIS A 592 46.01 8.24 -25.15
N CYS A 593 45.01 7.53 -24.66
CA CYS A 593 44.92 7.04 -23.29
C CYS A 593 46.08 6.09 -22.92
N ILE A 594 46.51 5.21 -23.83
CA ILE A 594 47.63 4.30 -23.59
C ILE A 594 48.93 5.07 -23.35
N ALA A 595 49.28 6.05 -24.18
CA ALA A 595 50.51 6.82 -23.95
C ALA A 595 50.48 7.59 -22.64
N ASP A 596 49.34 8.23 -22.33
CA ASP A 596 49.17 8.93 -21.05
C ASP A 596 49.34 7.97 -19.87
N PHE A 597 48.86 6.72 -19.98
CA PHE A 597 49.08 5.70 -18.97
C PHE A 597 50.55 5.29 -18.84
N LEU A 598 51.24 5.08 -19.97
CA LEU A 598 52.66 4.73 -19.98
C LEU A 598 53.52 5.84 -19.39
N GLU A 599 53.20 7.10 -19.67
CA GLU A 599 53.85 8.27 -19.06
C GLU A 599 53.57 8.33 -17.55
N TYR A 600 52.30 8.14 -17.15
CA TYR A 600 51.90 8.06 -15.74
C TYR A 600 52.66 6.97 -14.95
N MET A 601 52.89 5.81 -15.58
CA MET A 601 53.63 4.69 -14.98
C MET A 601 55.16 4.86 -15.06
N GLY A 602 55.67 5.89 -15.73
CA GLY A 602 57.10 6.10 -15.94
C GLY A 602 57.75 5.08 -16.87
N MET A 603 56.98 4.52 -17.81
CA MET A 603 57.38 3.42 -18.72
C MET A 603 57.42 3.85 -20.19
N LYS A 604 57.73 5.12 -20.45
CA LYS A 604 57.81 5.66 -21.81
C LYS A 604 58.86 4.91 -22.63
N GLY A 605 58.46 4.33 -23.76
CA GLY A 605 59.33 3.53 -24.64
C GLY A 605 59.44 2.04 -24.30
N ALA A 606 58.71 1.53 -23.30
CA ALA A 606 58.63 0.10 -23.02
C ALA A 606 57.74 -0.63 -24.05
N SER A 607 58.26 -1.69 -24.67
CA SER A 607 57.45 -2.62 -25.49
C SER A 607 57.03 -3.80 -24.61
N LEU A 608 55.78 -3.79 -24.18
CA LEU A 608 55.20 -4.86 -23.35
C LEU A 608 54.17 -5.67 -24.14
N PRO A 609 54.04 -6.98 -23.85
CA PRO A 609 52.94 -7.77 -24.37
C PRO A 609 51.61 -7.23 -23.85
N LEU A 610 50.64 -7.08 -24.76
CA LEU A 610 49.34 -6.47 -24.51
C LEU A 610 48.21 -7.46 -24.79
N GLY A 611 47.31 -7.58 -23.81
CA GLY A 611 46.01 -8.23 -23.96
C GLY A 611 44.91 -7.18 -24.12
N PHE A 612 44.13 -7.28 -25.18
CA PHE A 612 43.05 -6.35 -25.46
C PHE A 612 41.69 -6.99 -25.13
N THR A 613 41.13 -6.69 -23.95
CA THR A 613 39.71 -6.98 -23.71
C THR A 613 38.85 -6.03 -24.55
N PHE A 614 38.15 -6.61 -25.51
CA PHE A 614 37.22 -5.95 -26.40
C PHE A 614 35.86 -6.65 -26.29
N SER A 615 34.96 -6.08 -25.49
CA SER A 615 33.70 -6.71 -25.08
C SER A 615 32.59 -6.59 -26.14
N PHE A 616 32.89 -6.95 -27.38
CA PHE A 616 31.94 -6.96 -28.49
C PHE A 616 32.04 -8.28 -29.26
N PRO A 617 30.98 -8.70 -29.98
CA PRO A 617 31.01 -9.91 -30.77
C PRO A 617 32.11 -9.84 -31.83
N CYS A 618 33.12 -10.71 -31.71
CA CYS A 618 34.24 -10.78 -32.64
C CYS A 618 34.38 -12.19 -33.21
N HIS A 619 34.54 -12.28 -34.52
CA HIS A 619 35.01 -13.51 -35.14
C HIS A 619 36.52 -13.56 -35.03
N GLN A 620 37.03 -14.53 -34.27
CA GLN A 620 38.46 -14.76 -34.15
C GLN A 620 38.87 -15.91 -35.07
N SER A 621 40.00 -15.74 -35.74
CA SER A 621 40.72 -16.77 -36.49
C SER A 621 41.99 -17.22 -35.77
N LYS A 622 42.50 -16.37 -34.87
CA LYS A 622 43.67 -16.54 -34.01
C LYS A 622 43.46 -15.74 -32.73
N LEU A 623 44.32 -15.96 -31.73
CA LEU A 623 44.24 -15.24 -30.47
C LEU A 623 44.48 -13.72 -30.64
N ASP A 624 45.33 -13.31 -31.57
CA ASP A 624 45.73 -11.93 -31.86
C ASP A 624 44.97 -11.30 -33.05
N GLN A 625 43.84 -11.87 -33.45
CA GLN A 625 43.01 -11.36 -34.54
C GLN A 625 41.52 -11.44 -34.17
N GLY A 626 40.79 -10.34 -34.34
CA GLY A 626 39.37 -10.27 -34.00
C GLY A 626 38.61 -9.34 -34.94
N ILE A 627 37.84 -9.93 -35.85
CA ILE A 627 36.98 -9.17 -36.76
C ILE A 627 35.71 -8.79 -36.00
N LEU A 628 35.47 -7.48 -35.81
CA LEU A 628 34.24 -7.01 -35.17
C LEU A 628 33.04 -7.37 -36.05
N LEU A 629 32.12 -8.18 -35.53
CA LEU A 629 30.93 -8.59 -36.28
C LEU A 629 29.87 -7.48 -36.28
N LYS A 630 29.61 -6.91 -35.10
CA LYS A 630 28.60 -5.88 -34.93
C LYS A 630 28.78 -5.12 -33.63
N TRP A 631 28.54 -3.81 -33.65
CA TRP A 631 28.51 -3.02 -32.44
C TRP A 631 27.30 -3.34 -31.57
N THR A 632 27.52 -3.26 -30.25
CA THR A 632 26.49 -3.39 -29.21
C THR A 632 26.68 -2.27 -28.17
N LYS A 633 25.84 -2.22 -27.13
CA LYS A 633 26.04 -1.37 -25.93
C LYS A 633 26.19 0.14 -26.21
N GLY A 634 25.65 0.63 -27.34
CA GLY A 634 25.62 2.05 -27.71
C GLY A 634 26.78 2.57 -28.56
N PHE A 635 27.78 1.75 -28.88
CA PHE A 635 28.84 2.08 -29.84
C PHE A 635 28.31 2.06 -31.28
N LYS A 636 28.80 2.96 -32.13
CA LYS A 636 28.45 3.04 -33.57
C LYS A 636 29.59 3.58 -34.45
N ALA A 637 30.84 3.50 -34.00
CA ALA A 637 31.97 4.03 -34.75
C ALA A 637 32.06 3.39 -36.15
N THR A 638 32.08 4.22 -37.20
CA THR A 638 32.06 3.74 -38.60
C THR A 638 33.42 3.24 -39.05
N GLY A 639 33.47 2.22 -39.89
CA GLY A 639 34.74 1.64 -40.36
C GLY A 639 35.39 0.70 -39.35
N CYS A 640 34.63 0.17 -38.39
CA CYS A 640 35.07 -0.88 -37.47
C CYS A 640 34.41 -2.24 -37.75
N GLU A 641 33.11 -2.27 -38.06
CA GLU A 641 32.39 -3.53 -38.34
C GLU A 641 32.94 -4.17 -39.62
N GLY A 642 33.31 -5.45 -39.55
CA GLY A 642 33.99 -6.19 -40.62
C GLY A 642 35.52 -6.04 -40.62
N GLU A 643 36.08 -5.17 -39.78
CA GLU A 643 37.52 -4.95 -39.68
C GLU A 643 38.14 -5.65 -38.47
N ASP A 644 39.43 -5.97 -38.56
CA ASP A 644 40.19 -6.54 -37.46
C ASP A 644 40.60 -5.45 -36.46
N VAL A 645 40.06 -5.53 -35.24
CA VAL A 645 40.28 -4.53 -34.19
C VAL A 645 41.73 -4.46 -33.72
N VAL A 646 42.49 -5.54 -33.86
CA VAL A 646 43.93 -5.54 -33.56
C VAL A 646 44.69 -4.77 -34.63
N THR A 647 44.30 -4.91 -35.90
CA THR A 647 44.85 -4.11 -37.00
C THR A 647 44.52 -2.62 -36.81
N LEU A 648 43.26 -2.28 -36.50
CA LEU A 648 42.86 -0.89 -36.21
C LEU A 648 43.67 -0.26 -35.06
N LEU A 649 43.93 -1.04 -33.99
CA LEU A 649 44.76 -0.60 -32.89
C LEU A 649 46.23 -0.40 -33.30
N LYS A 650 46.79 -1.34 -34.08
CA LYS A 650 48.16 -1.24 -34.61
C LYS A 650 48.33 -0.03 -35.53
N ASP A 651 47.36 0.24 -36.39
CA ASP A 651 47.37 1.40 -37.28
C ASP A 651 47.35 2.72 -36.49
N ALA A 652 46.55 2.79 -35.41
CA ALA A 652 46.51 3.94 -34.52
C ALA A 652 47.83 4.15 -33.76
N ILE A 653 48.48 3.06 -33.32
CA ILE A 653 49.81 3.11 -32.71
C ILE A 653 50.83 3.62 -33.72
N TYR A 654 50.80 3.11 -34.95
CA TYR A 654 51.69 3.53 -36.03
C TYR A 654 51.52 5.01 -36.39
N ARG A 655 50.28 5.51 -36.49
CA ARG A 655 49.99 6.93 -36.74
C ARG A 655 50.62 7.86 -35.71
N ARG A 656 50.80 7.40 -34.47
CA ARG A 656 51.28 8.23 -33.37
C ARG A 656 52.80 8.29 -33.24
N GLU A 657 53.54 7.29 -33.72
CA GLU A 657 55.02 7.24 -33.71
C GLU A 657 55.70 7.47 -32.34
N GLU A 658 55.01 7.23 -31.21
CA GLU A 658 55.54 7.50 -29.86
C GLU A 658 56.04 6.25 -29.09
N PHE A 659 55.47 5.07 -29.36
CA PHE A 659 55.76 3.81 -28.67
C PHE A 659 55.35 2.61 -29.54
N ASP A 660 55.81 1.41 -29.17
CA ASP A 660 55.48 0.14 -29.84
C ASP A 660 54.92 -0.86 -28.82
N LEU A 661 53.98 -1.73 -29.25
CA LEU A 661 53.31 -2.72 -28.40
C LEU A 661 53.11 -4.05 -29.12
N ASP A 662 53.43 -5.15 -28.43
CA ASP A 662 53.15 -6.51 -28.90
C ASP A 662 51.71 -6.89 -28.52
N VAL A 663 50.73 -6.66 -29.41
CA VAL A 663 49.34 -7.10 -29.18
C VAL A 663 49.25 -8.61 -29.37
N VAL A 664 49.22 -9.34 -28.25
CA VAL A 664 49.29 -10.81 -28.22
C VAL A 664 47.91 -11.47 -28.24
N ALA A 665 46.90 -10.77 -27.71
CA ALA A 665 45.56 -11.33 -27.59
C ALA A 665 44.49 -10.27 -27.71
N VAL A 666 43.38 -10.60 -28.39
CA VAL A 666 42.09 -9.93 -28.24
C VAL A 666 41.12 -10.87 -27.53
N VAL A 667 40.36 -10.34 -26.57
CA VAL A 667 39.64 -11.15 -25.59
C VAL A 667 38.26 -10.57 -25.30
N ASN A 668 37.25 -11.42 -25.10
CA ASN A 668 35.97 -11.00 -24.54
C ASN A 668 36.06 -10.85 -23.00
N ASP A 669 35.25 -9.97 -22.40
CA ASP A 669 35.22 -9.73 -20.94
C ASP A 669 34.79 -10.96 -20.14
N THR A 670 33.88 -11.78 -20.67
CA THR A 670 33.50 -13.07 -20.06
C THR A 670 34.71 -13.99 -19.88
N VAL A 671 35.53 -14.11 -20.93
CA VAL A 671 36.74 -14.95 -20.97
C VAL A 671 37.79 -14.40 -20.00
N GLY A 672 38.01 -13.08 -19.99
CA GLY A 672 38.87 -12.44 -19.00
C GLY A 672 38.42 -12.74 -17.57
N THR A 673 37.12 -12.59 -17.29
CA THR A 673 36.54 -12.87 -15.97
C THR A 673 36.73 -14.32 -15.54
N MET A 674 36.50 -15.27 -16.46
CA MET A 674 36.77 -16.70 -16.24
C MET A 674 38.25 -16.94 -15.91
N MET A 675 39.17 -16.34 -16.67
CA MET A 675 40.61 -16.53 -16.50
C MET A 675 41.13 -15.93 -15.20
N THR A 676 40.58 -14.78 -14.79
CA THR A 676 40.88 -14.18 -13.48
C THR A 676 40.47 -15.09 -12.33
N CYS A 677 39.24 -15.63 -12.37
CA CYS A 677 38.77 -16.54 -11.34
C CYS A 677 39.52 -17.89 -11.39
N GLY A 678 39.86 -18.38 -12.58
CA GLY A 678 40.66 -19.60 -12.78
C GLY A 678 42.07 -19.54 -12.20
N TYR A 679 42.65 -18.34 -12.11
CA TYR A 679 43.95 -18.15 -11.44
C TYR A 679 43.90 -18.44 -9.93
N GLU A 680 42.74 -18.18 -9.32
CA GLU A 680 42.50 -18.36 -7.88
C GLU A 680 41.86 -19.70 -7.55
N ASP A 681 40.91 -20.16 -8.38
CA ASP A 681 40.22 -21.44 -8.25
C ASP A 681 40.37 -22.28 -9.54
N PRO A 682 41.13 -23.39 -9.50
CA PRO A 682 41.34 -24.25 -10.67
C PRO A 682 40.07 -24.97 -11.13
N LEU A 683 38.97 -24.95 -10.37
CA LEU A 683 37.67 -25.47 -10.80
C LEU A 683 36.90 -24.47 -11.68
N CYS A 684 37.41 -23.26 -11.88
CA CYS A 684 36.74 -22.26 -12.70
C CYS A 684 36.92 -22.57 -14.18
N GLU A 685 35.81 -22.85 -14.86
CA GLU A 685 35.77 -23.12 -16.31
C GLU A 685 34.57 -22.43 -16.99
N VAL A 686 33.94 -21.48 -16.29
CA VAL A 686 32.83 -20.66 -16.79
C VAL A 686 33.04 -19.22 -16.36
N GLY A 687 32.83 -18.27 -17.27
CA GLY A 687 32.80 -16.84 -17.00
C GLY A 687 31.42 -16.28 -17.31
N LEU A 688 30.86 -15.47 -16.41
CA LEU A 688 29.54 -14.86 -16.53
C LEU A 688 29.65 -13.34 -16.33
N ILE A 689 29.03 -12.58 -17.22
CA ILE A 689 28.85 -11.14 -17.07
C ILE A 689 27.36 -10.85 -16.92
N VAL A 690 26.97 -10.13 -15.86
CA VAL A 690 25.61 -9.57 -15.71
C VAL A 690 25.70 -8.12 -15.21
N GLY A 691 25.83 -7.19 -16.17
CA GLY A 691 26.00 -5.75 -15.94
C GLY A 691 25.12 -4.94 -16.87
N THR A 692 25.72 -4.04 -17.66
CA THR A 692 25.01 -3.31 -18.73
C THR A 692 24.44 -4.28 -19.77
N GLY A 693 25.22 -5.29 -20.16
CA GLY A 693 24.76 -6.44 -20.95
C GLY A 693 24.86 -7.74 -20.13
N THR A 694 24.58 -8.87 -20.78
CA THR A 694 24.77 -10.20 -20.19
C THR A 694 25.41 -11.15 -21.21
N ASN A 695 26.45 -11.86 -20.80
CA ASN A 695 27.11 -12.86 -21.64
C ASN A 695 27.76 -13.96 -20.79
N VAL A 696 28.06 -15.10 -21.41
CA VAL A 696 28.73 -16.22 -20.76
C VAL A 696 29.77 -16.84 -21.69
N CYS A 697 30.85 -17.36 -21.11
CA CYS A 697 31.83 -18.21 -21.78
C CYS A 697 32.10 -19.46 -20.95
N TYR A 698 32.58 -20.53 -21.59
CA TYR A 698 33.02 -21.73 -20.87
C TYR A 698 34.06 -22.53 -21.64
N MET A 699 34.75 -23.46 -20.96
CA MET A 699 35.69 -24.39 -21.60
C MET A 699 34.94 -25.57 -22.24
N GLU A 700 34.93 -25.61 -23.58
CA GLU A 700 34.37 -26.68 -24.40
C GLU A 700 35.45 -27.68 -24.84
N GLU A 701 35.07 -28.93 -25.04
CA GLU A 701 35.94 -29.99 -25.57
C GLU A 701 36.16 -29.77 -27.08
N MET A 702 37.42 -29.83 -27.55
CA MET A 702 37.74 -29.56 -28.97
C MET A 702 37.01 -30.50 -29.94
N GLN A 703 36.71 -31.74 -29.53
CA GLN A 703 35.92 -32.68 -30.33
C GLN A 703 34.50 -32.18 -30.68
N ASN A 704 33.96 -31.22 -29.92
CA ASN A 704 32.65 -30.61 -30.15
C ASN A 704 32.74 -29.32 -30.97
N MET A 705 33.94 -28.81 -31.26
CA MET A 705 34.19 -27.53 -31.92
C MET A 705 34.41 -27.73 -33.43
N GLU A 706 33.34 -27.95 -34.19
CA GLU A 706 33.44 -28.22 -35.64
C GLU A 706 33.92 -27.02 -36.48
N LEU A 707 33.97 -25.83 -35.87
CA LEU A 707 34.43 -24.58 -36.49
C LEU A 707 35.96 -24.43 -36.52
N VAL A 708 36.68 -25.23 -35.73
CA VAL A 708 38.15 -25.14 -35.60
C VAL A 708 38.76 -26.51 -35.85
N ASP A 709 39.81 -26.58 -36.66
CA ASP A 709 40.50 -27.83 -36.92
C ASP A 709 41.22 -28.36 -35.66
N GLY A 710 41.08 -29.66 -35.42
CA GLY A 710 41.70 -30.40 -34.31
C GLY A 710 40.67 -30.91 -33.30
N SER A 711 40.93 -32.08 -32.70
CA SER A 711 40.02 -32.74 -31.75
C SER A 711 40.59 -32.89 -30.34
N GLU A 712 41.86 -32.57 -30.13
CA GLU A 712 42.54 -32.74 -28.84
C GLU A 712 42.49 -31.48 -27.98
N GLY A 713 42.22 -31.66 -26.68
CA GLY A 713 42.21 -30.59 -25.68
C GLY A 713 40.87 -29.86 -25.59
N LYS A 714 40.93 -28.62 -25.10
CA LYS A 714 39.76 -27.77 -24.87
C LYS A 714 39.97 -26.39 -25.49
N MET A 715 38.87 -25.67 -25.70
CA MET A 715 38.89 -24.27 -26.08
C MET A 715 37.79 -23.51 -25.35
N CYS A 716 38.10 -22.31 -24.87
CA CYS A 716 37.08 -21.42 -24.35
C CYS A 716 36.18 -20.93 -25.49
N VAL A 717 34.87 -21.02 -25.28
CA VAL A 717 33.85 -20.55 -26.20
C VAL A 717 33.17 -19.33 -25.61
N ASN A 718 33.10 -18.26 -26.39
CA ASN A 718 32.27 -17.10 -26.10
C ASN A 718 30.87 -17.33 -26.69
N MET A 719 29.85 -17.49 -25.86
CA MET A 719 28.52 -17.90 -26.34
C MET A 719 27.82 -16.81 -27.15
N GLU A 720 28.05 -15.53 -26.82
CA GLU A 720 27.20 -14.42 -27.26
C GLU A 720 25.71 -14.72 -27.02
N TRP A 721 25.40 -15.23 -25.83
CA TRP A 721 24.08 -15.79 -25.51
C TRP A 721 22.96 -14.76 -25.48
N GLY A 722 23.28 -13.47 -25.54
CA GLY A 722 22.32 -12.38 -25.45
C GLY A 722 21.34 -12.39 -26.61
N ALA A 723 21.78 -12.93 -27.76
CA ALA A 723 20.99 -13.11 -28.97
C ALA A 723 20.03 -14.31 -28.92
N PHE A 724 20.07 -15.14 -27.87
CA PHE A 724 19.10 -16.23 -27.70
C PHE A 724 17.67 -15.66 -27.75
N GLY A 725 16.78 -16.26 -28.55
CA GLY A 725 15.43 -15.73 -28.77
C GLY A 725 15.27 -14.82 -29.99
N ASP A 726 16.36 -14.38 -30.64
CA ASP A 726 16.29 -13.46 -31.80
C ASP A 726 15.58 -14.07 -33.02
N HIS A 727 15.39 -15.39 -33.08
CA HIS A 727 14.61 -16.08 -34.11
C HIS A 727 13.28 -16.63 -33.58
N GLY A 728 12.82 -16.14 -32.42
CA GLY A 728 11.54 -16.50 -31.81
C GLY A 728 11.60 -17.68 -30.83
N GLU A 729 12.79 -18.15 -30.46
CA GLU A 729 12.96 -19.26 -29.50
C GLU A 729 12.40 -18.96 -28.10
N LEU A 730 12.12 -17.69 -27.81
CA LEU A 730 11.60 -17.20 -26.52
C LEU A 730 10.30 -16.39 -26.64
N ASP A 731 9.62 -16.43 -27.79
CA ASP A 731 8.41 -15.63 -28.04
C ASP A 731 7.27 -15.93 -27.05
N ASP A 732 7.19 -17.16 -26.56
CA ASP A 732 6.22 -17.64 -25.58
C ASP A 732 6.52 -17.22 -24.13
N PHE A 733 7.76 -16.79 -23.85
CA PHE A 733 8.17 -16.22 -22.56
C PHE A 733 8.25 -14.70 -22.59
N SER A 734 8.19 -14.10 -23.78
CA SER A 734 8.27 -12.66 -24.01
C SER A 734 6.92 -11.98 -23.78
N THR A 735 6.89 -11.01 -22.88
CA THR A 735 5.68 -10.21 -22.60
C THR A 735 5.56 -9.03 -23.56
N ASP A 736 4.40 -8.38 -23.56
CA ASP A 736 4.21 -7.13 -24.29
C ASP A 736 5.14 -6.01 -23.77
N PHE A 737 5.58 -6.09 -22.51
CA PHE A 737 6.59 -5.19 -21.97
C PHE A 737 7.96 -5.41 -22.60
N ASP A 738 8.36 -6.67 -22.80
CA ASP A 738 9.64 -7.02 -23.41
C ASP A 738 9.67 -6.59 -24.87
N LYS A 739 8.58 -6.84 -25.60
CA LYS A 739 8.40 -6.37 -27.00
C LYS A 739 8.46 -4.85 -27.09
N ALA A 740 7.78 -4.14 -26.17
CA ALA A 740 7.83 -2.68 -26.14
C ALA A 740 9.24 -2.14 -25.86
N VAL A 741 10.04 -2.83 -25.04
CA VAL A 741 11.46 -2.49 -24.82
C VAL A 741 12.30 -2.77 -26.06
N ASP A 742 12.09 -3.91 -26.72
CA ASP A 742 12.81 -4.31 -27.92
C ASP A 742 12.58 -3.37 -29.11
N GLU A 743 11.31 -3.11 -29.46
CA GLU A 743 10.88 -2.23 -30.56
C GLU A 743 11.50 -0.83 -30.47
N HIS A 744 11.71 -0.35 -29.24
CA HIS A 744 12.18 0.98 -28.94
C HIS A 744 13.66 1.06 -28.55
N SER A 745 14.36 -0.07 -28.61
CA SER A 745 15.79 -0.17 -28.36
C SER A 745 16.62 0.33 -29.54
N ALA A 746 17.94 0.43 -29.36
CA ALA A 746 18.86 0.78 -30.44
C ALA A 746 19.04 -0.35 -31.49
N ASN A 747 18.60 -1.56 -31.17
CA ASN A 747 18.77 -2.78 -31.94
C ASN A 747 17.51 -3.66 -31.89
N PRO A 748 16.37 -3.24 -32.47
CA PRO A 748 15.13 -4.03 -32.47
C PRO A 748 15.31 -5.42 -33.10
N GLY A 749 14.64 -6.43 -32.54
CA GLY A 749 14.72 -7.83 -32.95
C GLY A 749 16.07 -8.49 -32.70
N LYS A 750 16.92 -7.88 -31.86
CA LYS A 750 18.26 -8.39 -31.51
C LYS A 750 18.50 -8.34 -30.02
N GLN A 751 19.34 -9.25 -29.52
CA GLN A 751 19.69 -9.32 -28.10
C GLN A 751 18.46 -9.52 -27.19
N THR A 752 17.47 -10.27 -27.65
CA THR A 752 16.16 -10.42 -27.00
C THR A 752 16.27 -11.04 -25.60
N TYR A 753 17.10 -12.07 -25.41
CA TYR A 753 17.37 -12.63 -24.08
C TYR A 753 18.14 -11.67 -23.16
N GLU A 754 19.12 -10.94 -23.69
CA GLU A 754 19.86 -9.93 -22.93
C GLU A 754 18.95 -8.79 -22.43
N LYS A 755 17.94 -8.42 -23.22
CA LYS A 755 16.93 -7.40 -22.87
C LYS A 755 16.04 -7.80 -21.70
N MET A 756 15.85 -9.09 -21.47
CA MET A 756 15.08 -9.59 -20.33
C MET A 756 15.90 -9.73 -19.04
N ILE A 757 17.23 -9.56 -19.10
CA ILE A 757 18.14 -9.86 -17.98
C ILE A 757 18.97 -8.66 -17.55
N SER A 758 19.56 -7.92 -18.48
CA SER A 758 20.66 -7.01 -18.17
C SER A 758 20.21 -5.63 -17.67
N GLY A 759 21.10 -4.98 -16.92
CA GLY A 759 20.82 -3.74 -16.20
C GLY A 759 20.44 -2.56 -17.10
N MET A 760 20.81 -2.59 -18.39
CA MET A 760 20.41 -1.58 -19.37
C MET A 760 18.90 -1.57 -19.65
N TYR A 761 18.22 -2.72 -19.51
CA TYR A 761 16.84 -2.89 -19.99
C TYR A 761 15.83 -3.16 -18.86
N LEU A 762 16.23 -3.73 -17.72
CA LEU A 762 15.31 -4.03 -16.61
C LEU A 762 14.52 -2.79 -16.15
N GLY A 763 15.19 -1.63 -16.12
CA GLY A 763 14.55 -0.37 -15.78
C GLY A 763 13.44 0.04 -16.73
N GLU A 764 13.59 -0.26 -18.02
CA GLU A 764 12.56 0.03 -19.02
C GLU A 764 11.39 -0.95 -18.96
N ILE A 765 11.64 -2.22 -18.62
CA ILE A 765 10.56 -3.18 -18.34
C ILE A 765 9.73 -2.68 -17.16
N VAL A 766 10.39 -2.32 -16.04
CA VAL A 766 9.73 -1.71 -14.87
C VAL A 766 8.95 -0.46 -15.30
N ARG A 767 9.57 0.46 -16.04
CA ARG A 767 8.91 1.70 -16.50
C ARG A 767 7.64 1.41 -17.30
N ASN A 768 7.66 0.44 -18.22
CA ASN A 768 6.49 0.08 -19.02
C ASN A 768 5.38 -0.57 -18.19
N VAL A 769 5.71 -1.42 -17.20
CA VAL A 769 4.72 -1.96 -16.24
C VAL A 769 4.08 -0.83 -15.43
N LEU A 770 4.86 0.12 -14.94
CA LEU A 770 4.36 1.27 -14.20
C LEU A 770 3.49 2.20 -15.06
N LEU A 771 3.81 2.36 -16.35
CA LEU A 771 2.97 3.08 -17.31
C LEU A 771 1.62 2.39 -17.48
N GLU A 772 1.60 1.06 -17.61
CA GLU A 772 0.36 0.30 -17.75
C GLU A 772 -0.49 0.37 -16.48
N PHE A 773 0.13 0.19 -15.30
CA PHE A 773 -0.54 0.35 -14.01
C PHE A 773 -1.17 1.72 -13.89
N THR A 774 -0.43 2.77 -14.25
CA THR A 774 -0.93 4.15 -14.19
C THR A 774 -2.06 4.35 -15.19
N THR A 775 -1.93 3.89 -16.42
CA THR A 775 -2.98 4.03 -17.46
C THR A 775 -4.28 3.33 -17.05
N LYS A 776 -4.18 2.19 -16.36
CA LYS A 776 -5.33 1.44 -15.82
C LYS A 776 -5.85 1.99 -14.48
N GLY A 777 -5.30 3.10 -13.96
CA GLY A 777 -5.71 3.68 -12.68
C GLY A 777 -5.31 2.87 -11.45
N LEU A 778 -4.36 1.94 -11.59
CA LEU A 778 -3.88 1.04 -10.54
C LEU A 778 -2.72 1.62 -9.72
N LEU A 779 -2.09 2.70 -10.20
CA LEU A 779 -0.94 3.37 -9.60
C LEU A 779 -1.01 4.89 -9.86
N PHE A 780 -0.41 5.70 -8.99
CA PHE A 780 -0.29 7.17 -9.12
C PHE A 780 -1.63 7.87 -9.41
N ARG A 781 -2.74 7.31 -8.89
CA ARG A 781 -4.11 7.81 -9.10
C ARG A 781 -4.48 7.98 -10.58
N GLY A 782 -3.90 7.18 -11.46
CA GLY A 782 -4.14 7.26 -12.90
C GLY A 782 -3.44 8.41 -13.62
N LYS A 783 -2.60 9.18 -12.93
CA LYS A 783 -1.97 10.38 -13.49
C LYS A 783 -0.58 10.06 -14.05
N LEU A 784 -0.49 10.00 -15.37
CA LEU A 784 0.80 9.87 -16.08
C LEU A 784 1.60 11.16 -15.96
N SER A 785 2.79 11.08 -15.35
CA SER A 785 3.76 12.17 -15.33
C SER A 785 4.66 12.14 -16.56
N GLU A 786 5.14 13.32 -17.00
CA GLU A 786 6.14 13.39 -18.09
C GLU A 786 7.45 12.67 -17.74
N ARG A 787 7.79 12.66 -16.45
CA ARG A 787 8.95 11.91 -15.94
C ARG A 787 8.78 10.41 -16.15
N LEU A 788 7.61 9.82 -15.87
CA LEU A 788 7.38 8.38 -16.09
C LEU A 788 7.43 7.99 -17.58
N LYS A 789 7.15 8.93 -18.49
CA LYS A 789 7.30 8.73 -19.95
C LYS A 789 8.75 8.81 -20.42
N THR A 790 9.66 9.35 -19.60
CA THR A 790 11.07 9.52 -19.96
C THR A 790 11.79 8.17 -19.89
N ARG A 791 12.34 7.70 -21.01
CA ARG A 791 13.11 6.46 -21.08
C ARG A 791 14.41 6.57 -20.29
N GLY A 792 14.86 5.45 -19.71
CA GLY A 792 16.09 5.35 -18.94
C GLY A 792 16.01 5.97 -17.54
N ILE A 793 14.82 6.39 -17.09
CA ILE A 793 14.66 7.03 -15.78
C ILE A 793 14.94 6.08 -14.60
N PHE A 794 14.73 4.76 -14.81
CA PHE A 794 15.05 3.72 -13.83
C PHE A 794 16.39 3.07 -14.15
N GLU A 795 17.49 3.76 -13.86
CA GLU A 795 18.83 3.14 -13.92
C GLU A 795 18.95 1.96 -12.95
N THR A 796 19.84 0.99 -13.25
CA THR A 796 20.08 -0.19 -12.41
C THR A 796 20.34 0.15 -10.94
N LYS A 797 21.05 1.26 -10.67
CA LYS A 797 21.31 1.74 -9.30
C LYS A 797 20.02 1.99 -8.50
N PHE A 798 18.98 2.49 -9.16
CA PHE A 798 17.71 2.80 -8.51
C PHE A 798 16.91 1.53 -8.23
N LEU A 799 16.94 0.55 -9.14
CA LEU A 799 16.34 -0.77 -8.90
C LEU A 799 16.97 -1.43 -7.67
N SER A 800 18.31 -1.47 -7.62
CA SER A 800 19.06 -2.01 -6.47
C SER A 800 18.76 -1.28 -5.17
N GLN A 801 18.61 0.05 -5.22
CA GLN A 801 18.23 0.83 -4.03
C GLN A 801 16.80 0.52 -3.59
N ILE A 802 15.81 0.59 -4.49
CA ILE A 802 14.39 0.36 -4.18
C ILE A 802 14.16 -1.01 -3.53
N GLU A 803 14.88 -2.04 -3.96
CA GLU A 803 14.77 -3.39 -3.43
C GLU A 803 15.59 -3.68 -2.17
N SER A 804 16.40 -2.73 -1.69
CA SER A 804 17.23 -2.94 -0.52
C SER A 804 16.40 -3.23 0.74
N ASP A 805 16.70 -4.33 1.42
CA ASP A 805 16.05 -4.72 2.68
C ASP A 805 16.31 -3.75 3.84
N ARG A 806 17.36 -2.94 3.72
CA ARG A 806 17.75 -1.96 4.73
C ARG A 806 17.02 -0.62 4.59
N LEU A 807 16.25 -0.42 3.52
CA LEU A 807 15.52 0.82 3.31
C LEU A 807 14.11 0.75 3.87
N ALA A 808 13.76 1.77 4.66
CA ALA A 808 12.37 2.03 5.03
C ALA A 808 11.58 2.50 3.80
N LEU A 809 10.27 2.25 3.76
CA LEU A 809 9.38 2.68 2.67
C LEU A 809 9.48 4.18 2.36
N ARG A 810 9.71 5.01 3.39
CA ARG A 810 9.94 6.45 3.24
C ARG A 810 11.15 6.80 2.37
N GLN A 811 12.20 5.98 2.39
CA GLN A 811 13.38 6.17 1.55
C GLN A 811 13.09 5.75 0.10
N VAL A 812 12.35 4.68 -0.12
CA VAL A 812 11.84 4.29 -1.45
C VAL A 812 11.04 5.44 -2.05
N ARG A 813 10.13 6.03 -1.27
CA ARG A 813 9.37 7.22 -1.69
C ARG A 813 10.27 8.39 -2.04
N SER A 814 11.29 8.66 -1.23
CA SER A 814 12.26 9.73 -1.52
C SER A 814 12.98 9.52 -2.85
N ILE A 815 13.32 8.27 -3.19
CA ILE A 815 13.91 7.93 -4.49
C ILE A 815 12.91 8.23 -5.62
N LEU A 816 11.65 7.78 -5.49
CA LEU A 816 10.62 8.06 -6.50
C LEU A 816 10.37 9.57 -6.67
N GLN A 817 10.36 10.32 -5.57
CA GLN A 817 10.22 11.77 -5.61
C GLN A 817 11.44 12.45 -6.27
N HIS A 818 12.65 11.95 -6.03
CA HIS A 818 13.87 12.41 -6.69
C HIS A 818 13.85 12.14 -8.21
N LEU A 819 13.26 11.02 -8.63
CA LEU A 819 12.97 10.71 -10.04
C LEU A 819 11.84 11.59 -10.61
N GLY A 820 11.27 12.50 -9.83
CA GLY A 820 10.22 13.42 -10.25
C GLY A 820 8.82 12.81 -10.25
N LEU A 821 8.63 11.66 -9.60
CA LEU A 821 7.32 11.07 -9.31
C LEU A 821 6.80 11.62 -7.98
N THR A 822 6.66 12.94 -7.90
CA THR A 822 6.44 13.69 -6.64
C THR A 822 5.10 13.41 -5.96
N SER A 823 4.11 12.97 -6.74
CA SER A 823 2.80 12.55 -6.23
C SER A 823 2.78 11.12 -5.66
N SER A 824 3.92 10.43 -5.61
CA SER A 824 4.00 9.07 -5.07
C SER A 824 3.57 9.04 -3.61
N THR A 825 2.60 8.16 -3.35
CA THR A 825 2.24 7.71 -2.01
C THR A 825 3.15 6.55 -1.62
N CYS A 826 2.91 6.02 -0.43
CA CYS A 826 3.68 4.94 0.10
C CYS A 826 3.12 3.59 -0.34
N ASP A 827 1.80 3.50 -0.53
CA ASP A 827 1.17 2.45 -1.33
C ASP A 827 1.77 2.41 -2.74
N ASP A 828 1.95 3.56 -3.40
CA ASP A 828 2.64 3.60 -4.70
C ASP A 828 4.08 3.08 -4.59
N SER A 829 4.77 3.39 -3.48
CA SER A 829 6.16 2.95 -3.24
C SER A 829 6.25 1.43 -3.02
N ILE A 830 5.30 0.84 -2.30
CA ILE A 830 5.16 -0.61 -2.13
C ILE A 830 4.96 -1.28 -3.50
N LEU A 831 4.05 -0.73 -4.31
CA LEU A 831 3.75 -1.30 -5.63
C LEU A 831 4.92 -1.16 -6.60
N VAL A 832 5.63 -0.04 -6.60
CA VAL A 832 6.84 0.12 -7.43
C VAL A 832 7.92 -0.87 -6.99
N LYS A 833 8.11 -1.06 -5.68
CA LYS A 833 9.06 -2.06 -5.15
C LYS A 833 8.67 -3.48 -5.57
N GLU A 834 7.39 -3.84 -5.52
CA GLU A 834 6.88 -5.13 -5.98
C GLU A 834 7.16 -5.37 -7.47
N VAL A 835 6.88 -4.37 -8.32
CA VAL A 835 7.16 -4.43 -9.76
C VAL A 835 8.65 -4.65 -10.02
N CYS A 836 9.54 -3.91 -9.34
CA CYS A 836 10.99 -4.10 -9.44
C CYS A 836 11.37 -5.55 -9.11
N SER A 837 10.85 -6.06 -7.99
CA SER A 837 11.18 -7.39 -7.50
C SER A 837 10.73 -8.51 -8.44
N VAL A 838 9.53 -8.41 -9.02
CA VAL A 838 9.04 -9.37 -10.02
C VAL A 838 9.94 -9.37 -11.26
N VAL A 839 10.32 -8.19 -11.77
CA VAL A 839 11.18 -8.07 -12.95
C VAL A 839 12.60 -8.60 -12.67
N ALA A 840 13.20 -8.24 -11.54
CA ALA A 840 14.54 -8.67 -11.15
C ALA A 840 14.59 -10.18 -10.86
N CYS A 841 13.56 -10.74 -10.22
CA CYS A 841 13.44 -12.18 -10.00
C CYS A 841 13.39 -12.94 -11.33
N ARG A 842 12.51 -12.53 -12.26
CA ARG A 842 12.43 -13.14 -13.60
C ARG A 842 13.77 -13.09 -14.31
N ALA A 843 14.45 -11.94 -14.30
CA ALA A 843 15.76 -11.75 -14.91
C ALA A 843 16.82 -12.71 -14.34
N ALA A 844 16.86 -12.85 -13.01
CA ALA A 844 17.77 -13.78 -12.34
C ALA A 844 17.46 -15.25 -12.67
N GLN A 845 16.18 -15.61 -12.73
CA GLN A 845 15.74 -16.97 -13.08
C GLN A 845 16.06 -17.32 -14.54
N LEU A 846 15.81 -16.40 -15.48
CA LEU A 846 16.18 -16.58 -16.88
C LEU A 846 17.69 -16.79 -17.01
N CYS A 847 18.50 -15.92 -16.40
CA CYS A 847 19.96 -16.06 -16.36
C CYS A 847 20.40 -17.40 -15.75
N GLY A 848 19.73 -17.83 -14.67
CA GLY A 848 19.99 -19.12 -14.01
C GLY A 848 19.66 -20.32 -14.90
N ALA A 849 18.55 -20.27 -15.66
CA ALA A 849 18.20 -21.31 -16.62
C ALA A 849 19.21 -21.44 -17.76
N GLY A 850 19.70 -20.31 -18.28
CA GLY A 850 20.78 -20.30 -19.28
C GLY A 850 22.07 -20.91 -18.74
N LEU A 851 22.48 -20.49 -17.54
CA LEU A 851 23.70 -21.02 -16.91
C LEU A 851 23.56 -22.51 -16.51
N ALA A 852 22.37 -22.93 -16.10
CA ALA A 852 22.08 -24.34 -15.82
C ALA A 852 22.29 -25.21 -17.07
N ALA A 853 21.98 -24.71 -18.27
CA ALA A 853 22.26 -25.41 -19.52
C ALA A 853 23.76 -25.57 -19.76
N VAL A 854 24.55 -24.51 -19.50
CA VAL A 854 26.01 -24.52 -19.65
C VAL A 854 26.66 -25.56 -18.75
N VAL A 855 26.38 -25.54 -17.44
CA VAL A 855 27.04 -26.45 -16.49
C VAL A 855 26.62 -27.91 -16.72
N ASP A 856 25.36 -28.16 -17.08
CA ASP A 856 24.93 -29.52 -17.43
C ASP A 856 25.54 -30.01 -18.73
N LYS A 857 25.72 -29.12 -19.74
CA LYS A 857 26.41 -29.49 -20.97
C LYS A 857 27.86 -29.89 -20.68
N ILE A 858 28.59 -29.14 -19.84
CA ILE A 858 29.95 -29.51 -19.43
C ILE A 858 29.96 -30.87 -18.73
N ARG A 859 29.01 -31.11 -17.82
CA ARG A 859 28.86 -32.40 -17.12
C ARG A 859 28.61 -33.55 -18.10
N GLN A 860 27.71 -33.34 -19.06
CA GLN A 860 27.33 -34.33 -20.08
C GLN A 860 28.48 -34.61 -21.06
N ASN A 861 29.16 -33.58 -21.57
CA ASN A 861 30.31 -33.71 -22.47
C ASN A 861 31.42 -34.58 -21.84
N ARG A 862 31.58 -34.49 -20.52
CA ARG A 862 32.58 -35.26 -19.76
C ARG A 862 32.05 -36.59 -19.22
N ASN A 863 30.81 -36.96 -19.54
CA ASN A 863 30.12 -38.15 -19.07
C ASN A 863 30.16 -38.31 -17.53
N LEU A 864 30.00 -37.20 -16.81
CA LEU A 864 30.08 -37.19 -15.35
C LEU A 864 28.69 -37.38 -14.71
N PRO A 865 28.57 -38.21 -13.65
CA PRO A 865 27.33 -38.31 -12.89
C PRO A 865 27.07 -37.04 -12.06
N GLU A 866 28.12 -36.38 -11.57
CA GLU A 866 28.09 -35.12 -10.83
C GLU A 866 29.26 -34.25 -11.28
N LEU A 867 29.05 -32.93 -11.40
CA LEU A 867 30.09 -31.95 -11.75
C LEU A 867 30.30 -30.97 -10.59
N LYS A 868 31.55 -30.73 -10.20
CA LYS A 868 31.95 -29.60 -9.35
C LYS A 868 32.63 -28.58 -10.23
N ILE A 869 32.11 -27.36 -10.27
CA ILE A 869 32.59 -26.31 -11.16
C ILE A 869 32.44 -24.94 -10.51
N THR A 870 33.34 -24.03 -10.88
CA THR A 870 33.28 -22.64 -10.45
C THR A 870 32.96 -21.72 -11.62
N VAL A 871 32.11 -20.73 -11.37
CA VAL A 871 31.72 -19.67 -12.30
C VAL A 871 32.33 -18.37 -11.79
N GLY A 872 33.20 -17.76 -12.58
CA GLY A 872 33.67 -16.40 -12.34
C GLY A 872 32.62 -15.40 -12.80
N VAL A 873 32.18 -14.48 -11.93
CA VAL A 873 31.11 -13.53 -12.23
C VAL A 873 31.57 -12.09 -12.09
N ASP A 874 31.22 -11.23 -13.05
CA ASP A 874 31.34 -9.78 -12.96
C ASP A 874 30.04 -9.10 -13.47
N GLY A 875 29.91 -7.81 -13.23
CA GLY A 875 28.80 -6.98 -13.70
C GLY A 875 28.07 -6.24 -12.58
N THR A 876 27.70 -4.99 -12.85
CA THR A 876 27.10 -4.09 -11.86
C THR A 876 25.77 -4.57 -11.33
N LEU A 877 24.91 -5.18 -12.16
CA LEU A 877 23.62 -5.71 -11.72
C LEU A 877 23.83 -6.87 -10.74
N TYR A 878 24.71 -7.81 -11.07
CA TYR A 878 25.03 -8.93 -10.18
C TYR A 878 25.60 -8.48 -8.83
N LYS A 879 26.51 -7.49 -8.86
CA LYS A 879 27.24 -7.01 -7.67
C LYS A 879 26.38 -6.14 -6.76
N LEU A 880 25.51 -5.30 -7.32
CA LEU A 880 24.81 -4.26 -6.58
C LEU A 880 23.36 -4.63 -6.23
N HIS A 881 22.72 -5.52 -6.99
CA HIS A 881 21.34 -5.89 -6.73
C HIS A 881 21.24 -6.81 -5.51
N PRO A 882 20.38 -6.49 -4.51
CA PRO A 882 20.35 -7.22 -3.25
C PRO A 882 19.96 -8.70 -3.40
N HIS A 883 19.11 -9.01 -4.38
CA HIS A 883 18.48 -10.34 -4.51
C HIS A 883 18.87 -11.11 -5.77
N PHE A 884 19.50 -10.48 -6.76
CA PHE A 884 19.67 -11.07 -8.09
C PHE A 884 20.56 -12.31 -8.04
N SER A 885 21.71 -12.22 -7.38
CA SER A 885 22.64 -13.34 -7.23
C SER A 885 21.99 -14.53 -6.55
N ASN A 886 21.21 -14.29 -5.50
CA ASN A 886 20.56 -15.33 -4.72
C ASN A 886 19.53 -16.10 -5.55
N PHE A 887 18.63 -15.39 -6.23
CA PHE A 887 17.63 -16.03 -7.10
C PHE A 887 18.28 -16.80 -8.25
N MET A 888 19.36 -16.27 -8.84
CA MET A 888 20.08 -16.96 -9.91
C MET A 888 20.76 -18.23 -9.39
N HIS A 889 21.42 -18.18 -8.22
CA HIS A 889 22.06 -19.34 -7.59
C HIS A 889 21.06 -20.45 -7.24
N GLU A 890 19.91 -20.08 -6.69
CA GLU A 890 18.82 -21.00 -6.38
C GLU A 890 18.29 -21.65 -7.66
N THR A 891 18.04 -20.85 -8.69
CA THR A 891 17.56 -21.35 -9.99
C THR A 891 18.54 -22.35 -10.63
N VAL A 892 19.85 -22.06 -10.61
CA VAL A 892 20.86 -22.99 -11.14
C VAL A 892 20.86 -24.30 -10.35
N ARG A 893 20.74 -24.24 -9.03
CA ARG A 893 20.69 -25.43 -8.17
C ARG A 893 19.47 -26.29 -8.46
N ASP A 894 18.32 -25.67 -8.65
CA ASP A 894 17.05 -26.37 -8.89
C ASP A 894 17.00 -26.99 -10.30
N LEU A 895 17.55 -26.30 -11.28
CA LEU A 895 17.51 -26.73 -12.67
C LEU A 895 18.66 -27.66 -13.05
N ALA A 896 19.82 -27.59 -12.40
CA ALA A 896 20.98 -28.46 -12.62
C ALA A 896 21.45 -29.12 -11.31
N PRO A 897 20.62 -29.98 -10.67
CA PRO A 897 20.90 -30.53 -9.35
C PRO A 897 22.12 -31.47 -9.31
N GLN A 898 22.57 -31.98 -10.47
CA GLN A 898 23.80 -32.77 -10.58
C GLN A 898 25.08 -31.92 -10.71
N CYS A 899 24.96 -30.60 -10.71
CA CYS A 899 26.08 -29.67 -10.80
C CYS A 899 26.21 -28.88 -9.51
N LYS A 900 27.29 -29.12 -8.75
CA LYS A 900 27.67 -28.30 -7.61
C LYS A 900 28.46 -27.08 -8.09
N VAL A 901 27.73 -26.00 -8.34
CA VAL A 901 28.28 -24.74 -8.86
C VAL A 901 28.68 -23.82 -7.72
N THR A 902 29.92 -23.32 -7.76
CA THR A 902 30.43 -22.25 -6.89
C THR A 902 30.53 -20.96 -7.69
N PHE A 903 30.12 -19.84 -7.12
CA PHE A 903 30.20 -18.53 -7.80
C PHE A 903 31.24 -17.67 -7.11
N ILE A 904 32.22 -17.18 -7.88
CA ILE A 904 33.26 -16.28 -7.39
C ILE A 904 33.14 -14.96 -8.11
N GLN A 905 32.86 -13.91 -7.34
CA GLN A 905 32.82 -12.56 -7.87
C GLN A 905 34.25 -12.09 -8.16
N SER A 906 34.48 -11.57 -9.37
CA SER A 906 35.76 -11.02 -9.77
C SER A 906 35.84 -9.52 -9.46
N GLU A 907 36.92 -9.09 -8.80
CA GLU A 907 37.31 -7.68 -8.73
C GLU A 907 38.27 -7.39 -9.90
N ASP A 908 37.85 -6.55 -10.84
CA ASP A 908 38.57 -6.23 -12.09
C ASP A 908 38.82 -7.45 -13.01
N GLY A 909 37.78 -8.28 -13.19
CA GLY A 909 37.88 -9.57 -13.85
C GLY A 909 38.36 -9.53 -15.29
N SER A 910 37.91 -8.57 -16.10
CA SER A 910 38.32 -8.48 -17.51
C SER A 910 39.80 -8.10 -17.68
N GLY A 911 40.26 -7.04 -17.00
CA GLY A 911 41.62 -6.53 -17.14
C GLY A 911 42.71 -7.49 -16.62
N LYS A 912 42.52 -8.05 -15.41
CA LYS A 912 43.43 -9.08 -14.87
C LYS A 912 43.43 -10.32 -15.77
N GLY A 913 42.27 -10.67 -16.31
CA GLY A 913 42.07 -11.83 -17.17
C GLY A 913 42.80 -11.72 -18.49
N ALA A 914 42.71 -10.56 -19.16
CA ALA A 914 43.43 -10.32 -20.40
C ALA A 914 44.96 -10.41 -20.23
N ALA A 915 45.49 -9.90 -19.12
CA ALA A 915 46.91 -10.06 -18.80
C ALA A 915 47.29 -11.54 -18.57
N LEU A 916 46.45 -12.30 -17.87
CA LEU A 916 46.69 -13.74 -17.65
C LEU A 916 46.63 -14.54 -18.96
N ILE A 917 45.70 -14.22 -19.86
CA ILE A 917 45.61 -14.84 -21.19
C ILE A 917 46.86 -14.51 -22.01
N THR A 918 47.31 -13.26 -21.96
CA THR A 918 48.56 -12.82 -22.59
C THR A 918 49.76 -13.60 -22.05
N ALA A 919 49.82 -13.81 -20.73
CA ALA A 919 50.87 -14.60 -20.10
C ALA A 919 50.85 -16.07 -20.54
N VAL A 920 49.66 -16.67 -20.61
CA VAL A 920 49.47 -18.05 -21.12
C VAL A 920 49.89 -18.15 -22.57
N ALA A 921 49.53 -17.18 -23.41
CA ALA A 921 49.90 -17.14 -24.82
C ALA A 921 51.42 -17.02 -25.02
N CYS A 922 52.07 -16.12 -24.29
CA CYS A 922 53.53 -15.96 -24.31
C CYS A 922 54.22 -17.27 -23.90
N ARG A 923 53.73 -17.94 -22.85
CA ARG A 923 54.25 -19.25 -22.41
C ARG A 923 54.15 -20.31 -23.53
N ILE A 924 52.99 -20.40 -24.19
CA ILE A 924 52.77 -21.40 -25.26
C ILE A 924 53.70 -21.11 -26.45
N ARG A 925 53.88 -19.84 -26.81
CA ARG A 925 54.83 -19.38 -27.84
C ARG A 925 56.26 -19.80 -27.50
N ASP A 926 56.69 -19.58 -26.25
CA ASP A 926 58.03 -19.91 -25.76
C ASP A 926 58.27 -21.43 -25.66
N ALA A 927 57.21 -22.23 -25.45
CA ALA A 927 57.28 -23.69 -25.40
C ALA A 927 57.28 -24.37 -26.79
N GLY A 928 57.13 -23.61 -27.88
CA GLY A 928 57.13 -24.13 -29.26
C GLY A 928 55.89 -24.95 -29.63
N GLN A 929 54.74 -24.71 -28.98
CA GLN A 929 53.49 -25.46 -29.14
C GLN A 929 52.42 -24.71 -29.98
N CYS A 930 52.84 -23.80 -30.87
CA CYS A 930 51.93 -23.04 -31.73
C CYS A 930 51.32 -23.85 -32.87
#